data_AF-A0A956JFA4-F1
#
_entry.id   AF-A0A956JFA4-F1
#
_cell.length_a   1.000
_cell.length_b   1.000
_cell.length_c   1.000
_cell.angle_alpha   90.00
_cell.angle_beta   90.00
_cell.angle_gamma   90.00
#
_symmetry.space_group_name_H-M   'P 1'
#
loop_
_entity.id
_entity.type
_entity.pdbx_description
1 polymer ?
#
loop_
_entity_poly.entity_id
_entity_poly.type
_entity_poly.pdbx_seq_one_letter_code
_entity_poly.pdbx_strand_id
1 'polypeptide(L)'
;MKLAEISVKRSVLAAMMIAALMVFGLFAVPRIGVELFPNVDFPVVTATVIYPGADPETMESKVADPIEESLQSLGGVKRMTSRNLEGVTTVIMEFELEVDGNQALQDVRDKIAANERNLPSGIEPPVVQKLDTGSTPVLSVALAGDLPIQALTKAAEDTVKQRVQQIPGVGEVSIVGGREREIKIIVDPARLVGYGLTVDDVTRAIQSQSLEMPAGFVKLGARELTVKTRGEAKSVDEIGEIVITGAGGAAIRVRDVAEVIDGVEEARSASFLNGEPAVSLVVRKQSGANTVAIASRVRGELARLGPELEKQGIEVAVPSDTSAFVSRAINDVRDDLLIGAFLTIMIILVFLHDVRATFIAALAIPTSIVGTFAFMDWMGFSFNNITMLALSLSIGILVDDAIVVIENIYRHLEMGKSRRRAALDATNEIGFAVIATTLSIVAVFVPVAYMQGIIGRFFFQFGITVAAAVMISMLVSFTLTPMLSSRLMRHGGHDEAPGAFASAFNRGFSALERGYARILRACLAHPWLTLFGAFATLAFSIVLVAQVPGEFIPEDDRSEFAVGVELPTGTGLEATIAATEAVAADIRENLPELRDTFTTVGEGAQGQVNRGKVTVTLERPHDRTFSQQQAMNWVRERMSTVDGATITVQKIDAIGGDSGFR
;
A
#
# COMPACT_ATOMS: atom_id res chain seq x y z
N MET A 1 10.47 -31.76 32.38
CA MET A 1 9.69 -30.58 31.97
C MET A 1 8.21 -30.82 32.26
N LYS A 2 7.61 -29.97 33.11
CA LYS A 2 6.20 -30.13 33.53
C LYS A 2 5.23 -30.01 32.35
N LEU A 3 5.50 -29.17 31.35
CA LEU A 3 4.60 -28.94 30.21
C LEU A 3 4.47 -30.19 29.30
N ALA A 4 5.60 -30.76 28.87
CA ALA A 4 5.63 -32.00 28.09
C ALA A 4 5.06 -33.18 28.90
N GLU A 5 5.39 -33.27 30.19
CA GLU A 5 4.87 -34.31 31.07
C GLU A 5 3.34 -34.24 31.22
N ILE A 6 2.79 -33.04 31.41
CA ILE A 6 1.34 -32.81 31.46
C ILE A 6 0.70 -33.17 30.12
N SER A 7 1.32 -32.80 29.00
CA SER A 7 0.78 -33.07 27.65
C SER A 7 0.73 -34.56 27.32
N VAL A 8 1.76 -35.32 27.72
CA VAL A 8 1.79 -36.78 27.58
C VAL A 8 0.79 -37.46 28.52
N LYS A 9 0.64 -36.97 29.76
CA LYS A 9 -0.32 -37.54 30.74
C LYS A 9 -1.78 -37.17 30.41
N ARG A 10 -2.02 -35.95 29.93
CA ARG A 10 -3.34 -35.36 29.62
C ARG A 10 -3.44 -35.01 28.13
N SER A 11 -3.32 -36.02 27.29
CA SER A 11 -3.41 -35.89 25.82
C SER A 11 -4.61 -35.10 25.29
N VAL A 12 -5.79 -35.19 25.91
CA VAL A 12 -6.99 -34.42 25.50
C VAL A 12 -6.78 -32.93 25.73
N LEU A 13 -6.15 -32.55 26.85
CA LEU A 13 -5.84 -31.14 27.13
C LEU A 13 -4.86 -30.57 26.09
N ALA A 14 -3.81 -31.32 25.76
CA ALA A 14 -2.84 -30.91 24.75
C ALA A 14 -3.49 -30.78 23.36
N ALA A 15 -4.31 -31.77 22.97
CA ALA A 15 -5.05 -31.71 21.70
C ALA A 15 -6.01 -30.52 21.65
N MET A 16 -6.72 -30.22 22.74
CA MET A 16 -7.66 -29.10 22.79
C MET A 16 -6.98 -27.73 22.81
N MET A 17 -5.81 -27.61 23.44
CA MET A 17 -5.00 -26.39 23.40
C MET A 17 -4.54 -26.09 21.97
N ILE A 18 -4.03 -27.09 21.27
CA ILE A 18 -3.60 -26.95 19.87
C ILE A 18 -4.78 -26.73 18.93
N ALA A 19 -5.90 -27.43 19.15
CA ALA A 19 -7.11 -27.20 18.37
C ALA A 19 -7.65 -25.78 18.57
N ALA A 20 -7.63 -25.24 19.80
CA ALA A 20 -8.03 -23.86 20.05
C ALA A 20 -7.11 -22.88 19.30
N LEU A 21 -5.78 -23.07 19.39
CA LEU A 21 -4.81 -22.27 18.65
C LEU A 21 -5.06 -22.30 17.13
N MET A 22 -5.31 -23.49 16.58
CA MET A 22 -5.66 -23.69 15.17
C MET A 22 -6.97 -23.00 14.79
N VAL A 23 -8.00 -23.08 15.63
CA VAL A 23 -9.28 -22.41 15.40
C VAL A 23 -9.07 -20.90 15.35
N PHE A 24 -8.41 -20.30 16.34
CA PHE A 24 -8.12 -18.86 16.32
C PHE A 24 -7.30 -18.46 15.10
N GLY A 25 -6.28 -19.25 14.73
CA GLY A 25 -5.45 -19.00 13.56
C GLY A 25 -6.21 -19.08 12.24
N LEU A 26 -7.03 -20.11 12.05
CA LEU A 26 -7.85 -20.27 10.84
C LEU A 26 -8.92 -19.18 10.73
N PHE A 27 -9.51 -18.76 11.85
CA PHE A 27 -10.47 -17.65 11.90
C PHE A 27 -9.82 -16.28 11.75
N ALA A 28 -8.50 -16.17 11.93
CA ALA A 28 -7.71 -14.96 11.71
C ALA A 28 -7.37 -14.76 10.23
N VAL A 29 -7.11 -15.82 9.47
CA VAL A 29 -6.76 -15.75 8.03
C VAL A 29 -7.65 -14.80 7.20
N PRO A 30 -9.00 -14.88 7.24
CA PRO A 30 -9.83 -13.99 6.43
C PRO A 30 -9.93 -12.56 6.97
N ARG A 31 -9.48 -12.30 8.21
CA ARG A 31 -9.51 -10.98 8.86
C ARG A 31 -8.24 -10.19 8.63
N ILE A 32 -7.10 -10.88 8.52
CA ILE A 32 -5.81 -10.27 8.23
C ILE A 32 -5.86 -9.64 6.84
N GLY A 33 -5.57 -8.33 6.76
CA GLY A 33 -5.50 -7.58 5.51
C GLY A 33 -4.34 -8.04 4.63
N VAL A 34 -4.47 -7.91 3.31
CA VAL A 34 -3.40 -8.20 2.35
C VAL A 34 -2.89 -6.89 1.76
N GLU A 35 -1.62 -6.59 2.00
CA GLU A 35 -0.97 -5.33 1.64
C GLU A 35 0.43 -5.57 1.09
N LEU A 36 1.02 -4.59 0.40
CA LEU A 36 2.40 -4.71 -0.07
C LEU A 36 3.40 -4.50 1.07
N PHE A 37 3.14 -3.46 1.87
CA PHE A 37 3.95 -3.02 2.99
C PHE A 37 3.15 -3.11 4.29
N PRO A 38 3.83 -3.19 5.44
CA PRO A 38 3.19 -2.95 6.72
C PRO A 38 2.59 -1.54 6.75
N ASN A 39 1.42 -1.40 7.37
CA ASN A 39 0.84 -0.09 7.64
C ASN A 39 1.72 0.64 8.67
N VAL A 40 2.52 1.60 8.20
CA VAL A 40 3.40 2.44 9.01
C VAL A 40 2.83 3.86 9.01
N ASP A 41 2.54 4.38 10.20
CA ASP A 41 2.15 5.78 10.38
C ASP A 41 3.42 6.64 10.40
N PHE A 42 3.55 7.51 9.39
CA PHE A 42 4.57 8.55 9.38
C PHE A 42 3.94 9.82 9.91
N PRO A 43 4.45 10.41 11.00
CA PRO A 43 3.88 11.63 11.54
C PRO A 43 4.40 12.82 10.71
N VAL A 44 4.03 12.83 9.43
CA VAL A 44 4.26 13.91 8.49
C VAL A 44 2.89 14.43 8.08
N VAL A 45 2.66 15.72 8.29
CA VAL A 45 1.39 16.38 7.98
C VAL A 45 1.65 17.46 6.95
N THR A 46 0.87 17.44 5.88
CA THR A 46 0.91 18.44 4.82
C THR A 46 -0.34 19.28 4.89
N ALA A 47 -0.16 20.61 4.95
CA ALA A 47 -1.22 21.59 4.81
C ALA A 47 -1.07 22.31 3.47
N THR A 48 -2.08 22.21 2.61
CA THR A 48 -2.13 22.87 1.31
C THR A 48 -3.15 23.98 1.36
N VAL A 49 -2.75 25.19 0.98
CA VAL A 49 -3.61 26.37 0.91
C VAL A 49 -3.52 26.97 -0.48
N ILE A 50 -4.67 27.16 -1.10
CA ILE A 50 -4.80 27.69 -2.46
C ILE A 50 -5.30 29.13 -2.35
N TYR A 51 -4.60 30.05 -3.00
CA TYR A 51 -5.01 31.45 -3.12
C TYR A 51 -4.92 31.88 -4.59
N PRO A 52 -6.01 31.71 -5.37
CA PRO A 52 -5.97 31.87 -6.82
C PRO A 52 -5.45 33.25 -7.26
N GLY A 53 -4.50 33.26 -8.20
CA GLY A 53 -3.94 34.49 -8.77
C GLY A 53 -2.86 35.18 -7.94
N ALA A 54 -2.46 34.62 -6.79
CA ALA A 54 -1.34 35.13 -6.01
C ALA A 54 0.01 34.64 -6.55
N ASP A 55 0.98 35.55 -6.69
CA ASP A 55 2.36 35.21 -7.02
C ASP A 55 3.10 34.53 -5.85
N PRO A 56 4.22 33.83 -6.08
CA PRO A 56 4.95 33.12 -5.02
C PRO A 56 5.38 33.98 -3.82
N GLU A 57 5.73 35.26 -4.02
CA GLU A 57 6.17 36.17 -2.93
C GLU A 57 4.97 36.59 -2.07
N THR A 58 3.81 36.83 -2.71
CA THR A 58 2.55 37.03 -2.01
C THR A 58 2.14 35.77 -1.24
N MET A 59 2.31 34.58 -1.82
CA MET A 59 2.03 33.31 -1.14
C MET A 59 2.89 33.12 0.10
N GLU A 60 4.19 33.37 0.00
CA GLU A 60 5.11 33.31 1.14
C GLU A 60 4.68 34.27 2.25
N SER A 61 4.61 35.57 1.95
CA SER A 61 4.41 36.61 2.96
C SER A 61 2.99 36.69 3.53
N LYS A 62 1.97 36.25 2.79
CA LYS A 62 0.55 36.36 3.21
C LYS A 62 -0.09 35.05 3.62
N VAL A 63 0.47 33.91 3.22
CA VAL A 63 -0.13 32.59 3.50
C VAL A 63 0.86 31.70 4.25
N ALA A 64 2.07 31.49 3.73
CA ALA A 64 3.05 30.60 4.34
C ALA A 64 3.51 31.12 5.72
N ASP A 65 4.03 32.35 5.80
CA ASP A 65 4.58 32.89 7.04
C ASP A 65 3.55 32.88 8.19
N PRO A 66 2.30 33.34 8.01
CA PRO A 66 1.30 33.26 9.08
C PRO A 66 0.96 31.82 9.50
N ILE A 67 0.93 30.88 8.56
CA ILE A 67 0.68 29.46 8.86
C ILE A 67 1.86 28.88 9.64
N GLU A 68 3.08 29.10 9.16
CA GLU A 68 4.30 28.64 9.82
C GLU A 68 4.41 29.17 11.25
N GLU A 69 4.21 30.47 11.47
CA GLU A 69 4.21 31.08 12.80
C GLU A 69 3.19 30.43 13.74
N SER A 70 2.00 30.09 13.24
CA SER A 70 0.97 29.42 14.03
C SER A 70 1.36 27.99 14.41
N LEU A 71 2.04 27.29 13.51
CA LEU A 71 2.44 25.88 13.65
C LEU A 71 3.72 25.69 14.46
N GLN A 72 4.60 26.69 14.55
CA GLN A 72 5.80 26.65 15.40
C GLN A 72 5.49 26.40 16.89
N SER A 73 4.27 26.70 17.33
CA SER A 73 3.82 26.45 18.70
C SER A 73 3.55 24.97 19.01
N LEU A 74 3.57 24.09 18.01
CA LEU A 74 3.34 22.66 18.18
C LEU A 74 4.58 21.95 18.73
N GLY A 75 4.38 21.08 19.71
CA GLY A 75 5.45 20.25 20.27
C GLY A 75 5.77 19.05 19.37
N GLY A 76 7.03 18.61 19.37
CA GLY A 76 7.46 17.41 18.65
C GLY A 76 7.65 17.59 17.15
N VAL A 77 7.68 18.84 16.65
CA VAL A 77 8.06 19.14 15.26
C VAL A 77 9.57 18.97 15.10
N LYS A 78 9.98 18.05 14.23
CA LYS A 78 11.38 17.80 13.89
C LYS A 78 11.85 18.74 12.77
N ARG A 79 11.01 18.95 11.75
CA ARG A 79 11.30 19.83 10.62
C ARG A 79 10.01 20.38 10.02
N MET A 80 10.02 21.65 9.66
CA MET A 80 8.94 22.30 8.91
C MET A 80 9.54 22.86 7.62
N THR A 81 8.83 22.71 6.51
CA THR A 81 9.26 23.23 5.20
C THR A 81 8.04 23.68 4.42
N SER A 82 8.04 24.92 3.94
CA SER A 82 7.04 25.40 2.99
C SER A 82 7.56 25.39 1.57
N ARG A 83 6.65 25.15 0.62
CA ARG A 83 6.87 25.33 -0.80
C ARG A 83 5.81 26.26 -1.36
N ASN A 84 6.26 27.41 -1.84
CA ASN A 84 5.41 28.46 -2.38
C ASN A 84 5.54 28.47 -3.90
N LEU A 85 4.40 28.31 -4.57
CA LEU A 85 4.26 28.38 -6.02
C LEU A 85 3.13 29.37 -6.35
N GLU A 86 2.96 29.67 -7.63
CA GLU A 86 1.85 30.52 -8.05
C GLU A 86 0.50 29.90 -7.64
N GLY A 87 -0.27 30.66 -6.87
CA GLY A 87 -1.58 30.29 -6.36
C GLY A 87 -1.63 29.21 -5.28
N VAL A 88 -0.49 28.69 -4.79
CA VAL A 88 -0.48 27.67 -3.70
C VAL A 88 0.73 27.77 -2.78
N THR A 89 0.46 27.42 -1.53
CA THR A 89 1.47 27.11 -0.54
C THR A 89 1.22 25.71 -0.01
N THR A 90 2.27 24.91 0.05
CA THR A 90 2.26 23.61 0.72
C THR A 90 3.22 23.65 1.89
N VAL A 91 2.71 23.52 3.11
CA VAL A 91 3.49 23.43 4.35
C VAL A 91 3.59 21.97 4.76
N ILE A 92 4.81 21.45 4.84
CA ILE A 92 5.13 20.07 5.22
C ILE A 92 5.72 20.10 6.63
N MET A 93 5.03 19.44 7.55
CA MET A 93 5.38 19.30 8.96
C MET A 93 5.86 17.86 9.22
N GLU A 94 7.15 17.66 9.45
CA GLU A 94 7.71 16.40 9.93
C GLU A 94 7.82 16.44 11.45
N PHE A 95 7.12 15.54 12.13
CA PHE A 95 7.20 15.36 13.57
C PHE A 95 8.19 14.24 13.93
N GLU A 96 8.59 14.20 15.20
CA GLU A 96 9.32 13.06 15.75
C GLU A 96 8.51 11.77 15.62
N LEU A 97 9.18 10.65 15.40
CA LEU A 97 8.51 9.38 15.09
C LEU A 97 7.61 8.90 16.23
N GLU A 98 7.86 9.32 17.47
CA GLU A 98 7.07 8.98 18.66
C GLU A 98 5.71 9.68 18.71
N VAL A 99 5.50 10.74 17.91
CA VAL A 99 4.24 11.47 17.83
C VAL A 99 3.21 10.65 17.05
N ASP A 100 1.97 10.60 17.56
CA ASP A 100 0.86 9.97 16.84
C ASP A 100 0.46 10.84 15.63
N GLY A 101 0.41 10.26 14.44
CA GLY A 101 0.13 11.01 13.21
C GLY A 101 -1.29 11.56 13.15
N ASN A 102 -2.26 10.94 13.82
CA ASN A 102 -3.63 11.46 13.87
C ASN A 102 -3.75 12.64 14.84
N GLN A 103 -3.07 12.57 15.98
CA GLN A 103 -2.97 13.72 16.90
C GLN A 103 -2.26 14.90 16.21
N ALA A 104 -1.13 14.65 15.54
CA ALA A 104 -0.42 15.68 14.79
C ALA A 104 -1.30 16.31 13.70
N LEU A 105 -2.05 15.48 12.94
CA LEU A 105 -3.00 15.95 11.94
C LEU A 105 -4.07 16.86 12.55
N GLN A 106 -4.62 16.48 13.70
CA GLN A 106 -5.64 17.25 14.40
C GLN A 106 -5.07 18.56 14.95
N ASP A 107 -3.89 18.51 15.58
CA ASP A 107 -3.22 19.68 16.13
C ASP A 107 -2.90 20.72 15.04
N VAL A 108 -2.41 20.27 13.87
CA VAL A 108 -2.16 21.15 12.71
C VAL A 108 -3.46 21.77 12.20
N ARG A 109 -4.53 20.98 12.05
CA ARG A 109 -5.85 21.49 11.61
C ARG A 109 -6.39 22.55 12.57
N ASP A 110 -6.34 22.28 13.87
CA ASP A 110 -6.87 23.18 14.89
C ASP A 110 -6.09 24.49 14.94
N LYS A 111 -4.76 24.45 14.74
CA LYS A 111 -3.92 25.65 14.68
C LYS A 111 -4.18 26.50 13.45
N ILE A 112 -4.31 25.88 12.28
CA ILE A 112 -4.63 26.60 11.03
C ILE A 112 -6.02 27.24 11.13
N ALA A 113 -7.01 26.50 11.63
CA ALA A 113 -8.37 27.02 11.82
C ALA A 113 -8.42 28.18 12.82
N ALA A 114 -7.64 28.13 13.91
CA ALA A 114 -7.55 29.22 14.87
C ALA A 114 -6.92 30.50 14.27
N ASN A 115 -6.04 30.34 13.27
CA ASN A 115 -5.34 31.44 12.60
C ASN A 115 -6.00 31.88 11.28
N GLU A 116 -7.13 31.29 10.90
CA GLU A 116 -7.81 31.55 9.62
C GLU A 116 -8.16 33.04 9.44
N ARG A 117 -8.44 33.76 10.53
CA ARG A 117 -8.72 35.20 10.53
C ARG A 117 -7.54 36.08 10.09
N ASN A 118 -6.32 35.57 10.20
CA ASN A 118 -5.11 36.28 9.80
C ASN A 118 -4.70 35.97 8.35
N LEU A 119 -5.38 35.03 7.69
CA LEU A 119 -5.17 34.72 6.28
C LEU A 119 -5.99 35.66 5.38
N PRO A 120 -5.55 35.90 4.13
CA PRO A 120 -6.27 36.73 3.17
C PRO A 120 -7.70 36.25 2.92
N SER A 121 -8.63 37.19 2.74
CA SER A 121 -9.98 36.87 2.25
C SER A 121 -9.91 36.44 0.79
N GLY A 122 -10.38 35.23 0.47
CA GLY A 122 -10.38 34.69 -0.89
C GLY A 122 -9.51 33.44 -1.07
N ILE A 123 -8.86 32.95 -0.01
CA ILE A 123 -8.27 31.60 -0.02
C ILE A 123 -9.37 30.54 -0.07
N GLU A 124 -9.06 29.42 -0.70
CA GLU A 124 -9.86 28.21 -0.53
C GLU A 124 -9.61 27.60 0.86
N PRO A 125 -10.58 26.86 1.44
CA PRO A 125 -10.41 26.20 2.72
C PRO A 125 -9.13 25.33 2.75
N PRO A 126 -8.22 25.53 3.72
CA PRO A 126 -7.00 24.75 3.84
C PRO A 126 -7.26 23.24 3.89
N VAL A 127 -6.57 22.49 3.04
CA VAL A 127 -6.63 21.02 3.03
C VAL A 127 -5.45 20.49 3.82
N VAL A 128 -5.72 19.88 4.98
CA VAL A 128 -4.68 19.27 5.82
C VAL A 128 -4.80 17.76 5.77
N GLN A 129 -3.73 17.09 5.35
CA GLN A 129 -3.65 15.64 5.19
C GLN A 129 -2.38 15.12 5.84
N LYS A 130 -2.39 13.87 6.31
CA LYS A 130 -1.17 13.19 6.77
C LYS A 130 -0.59 12.35 5.65
N LEU A 131 0.73 12.17 5.67
CA LEU A 131 1.41 11.20 4.84
C LEU A 131 0.99 9.79 5.27
N ASP A 132 0.50 8.99 4.33
CA ASP A 132 0.03 7.65 4.62
C ASP A 132 0.52 6.68 3.54
N THR A 133 1.13 5.57 3.97
CA THR A 133 1.47 4.44 3.09
C THR A 133 0.25 3.89 2.33
N GLY A 134 -0.96 4.07 2.88
CA GLY A 134 -2.23 3.73 2.27
C GLY A 134 -2.80 4.76 1.29
N SER A 135 -2.20 5.95 1.14
CA SER A 135 -2.68 6.97 0.20
C SER A 135 -2.33 6.68 -1.27
N THR A 136 -1.49 5.67 -1.52
CA THR A 136 -1.16 5.20 -2.88
C THR A 136 -2.44 4.76 -3.60
N PRO A 137 -2.66 5.18 -4.86
CA PRO A 137 -3.75 4.68 -5.67
C PRO A 137 -3.76 3.14 -5.70
N VAL A 138 -4.90 2.55 -5.41
CA VAL A 138 -5.09 1.09 -5.49
C VAL A 138 -5.25 0.68 -6.95
N LEU A 139 -6.12 1.39 -7.66
CA LEU A 139 -6.42 1.16 -9.07
C LEU A 139 -6.86 2.48 -9.73
N SER A 140 -6.62 2.57 -11.03
CA SER A 140 -7.15 3.63 -11.89
C SER A 140 -8.14 3.02 -12.87
N VAL A 141 -9.32 3.61 -13.01
CA VAL A 141 -10.35 3.23 -13.97
C VAL A 141 -10.41 4.30 -15.05
N ALA A 142 -10.27 3.94 -16.31
CA ALA A 142 -10.44 4.85 -17.44
C ALA A 142 -11.78 4.57 -18.14
N LEU A 143 -12.54 5.63 -18.39
CA LEU A 143 -13.75 5.61 -19.20
C LEU A 143 -13.43 6.28 -20.54
N ALA A 144 -13.40 5.49 -21.61
CA ALA A 144 -13.15 5.95 -22.97
C ALA A 144 -14.40 5.73 -23.83
N GLY A 145 -14.57 6.50 -24.89
CA GLY A 145 -15.69 6.34 -25.82
C GLY A 145 -15.84 7.51 -26.77
N ASP A 146 -16.52 7.29 -27.90
CA ASP A 146 -16.82 8.31 -28.92
C ASP A 146 -17.99 9.19 -28.49
N LEU A 147 -17.87 9.80 -27.31
CA LEU A 147 -18.85 10.69 -26.71
C LEU A 147 -18.21 12.03 -26.37
N PRO A 148 -19.00 13.13 -26.31
CA PRO A 148 -18.52 14.38 -25.75
C PRO A 148 -17.99 14.18 -24.33
N ILE A 149 -16.87 14.82 -23.99
CA ILE A 149 -16.21 14.71 -22.68
C ILE A 149 -17.16 15.01 -21.51
N GLN A 150 -18.16 15.87 -21.71
CA GLN A 150 -19.19 16.19 -20.72
C GLN A 150 -20.06 14.96 -20.37
N ALA A 151 -20.40 14.13 -21.36
CA ALA A 151 -21.18 12.91 -21.15
C ALA A 151 -20.35 11.85 -20.42
N LEU A 152 -19.07 11.70 -20.78
CA LEU A 152 -18.12 10.83 -20.08
C LEU A 152 -17.91 11.28 -18.63
N THR A 153 -17.76 12.59 -18.40
CA THR A 153 -17.61 13.16 -17.05
C THR A 153 -18.84 12.88 -16.21
N LYS A 154 -20.03 13.07 -16.77
CA LYS A 154 -21.28 12.80 -16.07
C LYS A 154 -21.43 11.31 -15.71
N ALA A 155 -21.06 10.41 -16.62
CA ALA A 155 -21.06 8.97 -16.33
C ALA A 155 -20.03 8.62 -15.24
N ALA A 156 -18.83 9.21 -15.30
CA ALA A 156 -17.79 9.06 -14.30
C ALA A 156 -18.28 9.50 -12.91
N GLU A 157 -18.87 10.70 -12.82
CA GLU A 157 -19.25 11.32 -11.56
C GLU A 157 -20.55 10.77 -10.96
N ASP A 158 -21.65 10.79 -11.74
CA ASP A 158 -22.98 10.46 -11.22
C ASP A 158 -23.17 8.95 -11.04
N THR A 159 -22.44 8.13 -11.81
CA THR A 159 -22.62 6.68 -11.82
C THR A 159 -21.42 5.95 -11.21
N VAL A 160 -20.24 6.07 -11.80
CA VAL A 160 -19.09 5.22 -11.40
C VAL A 160 -18.52 5.67 -10.05
N LYS A 161 -18.22 6.95 -9.86
CA LYS A 161 -17.67 7.54 -8.62
C LYS A 161 -18.59 7.25 -7.43
N GLN A 162 -19.89 7.50 -7.55
CA GLN A 162 -20.87 7.24 -6.48
C GLN A 162 -20.88 5.76 -6.04
N ARG A 163 -20.81 4.82 -6.99
CA ARG A 163 -20.81 3.38 -6.70
C ARG A 163 -19.49 2.93 -6.06
N VAL A 164 -18.37 3.43 -6.58
CA VAL A 164 -17.03 3.07 -6.08
C VAL A 164 -16.78 3.67 -4.70
N GLN A 165 -17.20 4.90 -4.43
CA GLN A 165 -17.05 5.55 -3.11
C GLN A 165 -17.84 4.86 -2.00
N GLN A 166 -18.94 4.16 -2.33
CA GLN A 166 -19.73 3.39 -1.36
C GLN A 166 -19.05 2.08 -0.93
N ILE A 167 -17.98 1.66 -1.61
CA ILE A 167 -17.26 0.42 -1.28
C ILE A 167 -16.51 0.61 0.04
N PRO A 168 -16.74 -0.24 1.06
CA PRO A 168 -16.03 -0.11 2.34
C PRO A 168 -14.53 -0.24 2.15
N GLY A 169 -13.79 0.75 2.67
CA GLY A 169 -12.33 0.86 2.58
C GLY A 169 -11.84 1.79 1.47
N VAL A 170 -12.70 2.25 0.55
CA VAL A 170 -12.36 3.33 -0.37
C VAL A 170 -12.34 4.66 0.39
N GLY A 171 -11.23 5.40 0.28
CA GLY A 171 -11.04 6.67 0.98
C GLY A 171 -11.39 7.86 0.11
N GLU A 172 -10.91 7.84 -1.13
CA GLU A 172 -11.08 8.93 -2.09
C GLU A 172 -11.19 8.36 -3.49
N VAL A 173 -12.02 9.00 -4.32
CA VAL A 173 -12.08 8.75 -5.76
C VAL A 173 -11.99 10.11 -6.44
N SER A 174 -10.84 10.40 -7.04
CA SER A 174 -10.61 11.65 -7.79
C SER A 174 -10.82 11.42 -9.29
N ILE A 175 -11.39 12.41 -9.97
CA ILE A 175 -11.60 12.39 -11.41
C ILE A 175 -10.46 13.18 -12.08
N VAL A 176 -9.90 12.63 -13.16
CA VAL A 176 -8.85 13.26 -13.97
C VAL A 176 -9.30 13.28 -15.43
N GLY A 177 -9.17 14.44 -16.08
CA GLY A 177 -9.62 14.65 -17.46
C GLY A 177 -11.11 14.90 -17.63
N GLY A 178 -11.87 14.92 -16.52
CA GLY A 178 -13.28 15.31 -16.52
C GLY A 178 -13.47 16.81 -16.70
N ARG A 179 -14.65 17.22 -17.18
CA ARG A 179 -15.07 18.63 -17.28
C ARG A 179 -16.50 18.76 -16.77
N GLU A 180 -16.65 19.40 -15.62
CA GLU A 180 -17.97 19.65 -15.03
C GLU A 180 -18.76 20.66 -15.88
N ARG A 181 -20.09 20.63 -15.77
CA ARG A 181 -20.94 21.62 -16.43
C ARG A 181 -20.83 22.94 -15.69
N GLU A 182 -20.42 24.00 -16.38
CA GLU A 182 -20.27 25.34 -15.81
C GLU A 182 -21.06 26.35 -16.65
N ILE A 183 -21.83 27.22 -15.98
CA ILE A 183 -22.49 28.34 -16.64
C ILE A 183 -21.53 29.53 -16.67
N LYS A 184 -21.07 29.88 -17.88
CA LYS A 184 -20.11 30.98 -18.06
C LYS A 184 -20.87 32.28 -18.34
N ILE A 185 -20.56 33.31 -17.56
CA ILE A 185 -21.11 34.66 -17.74
C ILE A 185 -19.97 35.55 -18.25
N ILE A 186 -19.88 35.68 -19.56
CA ILE A 186 -18.82 36.44 -20.24
C ILE A 186 -19.28 37.89 -20.36
N VAL A 187 -18.82 38.73 -19.44
CA VAL A 187 -19.12 40.16 -19.44
C VAL A 187 -18.48 40.88 -20.62
N ASP A 188 -19.20 41.81 -21.24
CA ASP A 188 -18.70 42.72 -22.28
C ASP A 188 -18.28 44.05 -21.63
N PRO A 189 -16.97 44.35 -21.55
CA PRO A 189 -16.49 45.58 -20.90
C PRO A 189 -17.03 46.86 -21.55
N ALA A 190 -17.25 46.87 -22.86
CA ALA A 190 -17.76 48.06 -23.55
C ALA A 190 -19.22 48.34 -23.18
N ARG A 191 -20.04 47.29 -23.03
CA ARG A 191 -21.43 47.43 -22.59
C ARG A 191 -21.51 47.84 -21.12
N LEU A 192 -20.72 47.24 -20.25
CA LEU A 192 -20.65 47.62 -18.84
C LEU A 192 -20.34 49.12 -18.67
N VAL A 193 -19.31 49.62 -19.37
CA VAL A 193 -18.96 51.05 -19.35
C VAL A 193 -20.08 51.92 -19.91
N GLY A 194 -20.72 51.49 -21.02
CA GLY A 194 -21.84 52.21 -21.63
C GLY A 194 -23.05 52.39 -20.70
N TYR A 195 -23.26 51.45 -19.78
CA TYR A 195 -24.30 51.50 -18.77
C TYR A 195 -23.85 52.03 -17.40
N GLY A 196 -22.56 52.39 -17.25
CA GLY A 196 -21.98 52.82 -15.98
C GLY A 196 -21.96 51.73 -14.91
N LEU A 197 -21.88 50.47 -15.32
CA LEU A 197 -21.85 49.29 -14.45
C LEU A 197 -20.43 48.74 -14.31
N THR A 198 -20.17 48.06 -13.19
CA THR A 198 -18.94 47.32 -12.92
C THR A 198 -19.20 45.81 -12.91
N VAL A 199 -18.14 45.00 -13.00
CA VAL A 199 -18.25 43.54 -12.84
C VAL A 199 -18.86 43.19 -11.47
N ASP A 200 -18.52 43.95 -10.44
CA ASP A 200 -19.02 43.78 -9.08
C ASP A 200 -20.54 44.02 -8.96
N ASP A 201 -21.11 44.92 -9.78
CA ASP A 201 -22.56 45.10 -9.87
C ASP A 201 -23.26 43.86 -10.44
N VAL A 202 -22.66 43.22 -11.44
CA VAL A 202 -23.16 41.97 -12.03
C VAL A 202 -23.08 40.84 -11.00
N THR A 203 -21.93 40.68 -10.34
CA THR A 203 -21.73 39.66 -9.30
C THR A 203 -22.73 39.81 -8.16
N ARG A 204 -22.94 41.04 -7.65
CA ARG A 204 -23.95 41.32 -6.61
C ARG A 204 -25.38 41.04 -7.08
N ALA A 205 -25.72 41.39 -8.32
CA ALA A 205 -27.06 41.14 -8.85
C ALA A 205 -27.36 39.64 -8.90
N ILE A 206 -26.41 38.83 -9.37
CA ILE A 206 -26.52 37.37 -9.42
C ILE A 206 -26.62 36.79 -8.01
N GLN A 207 -25.71 37.17 -7.10
CA GLN A 207 -25.71 36.66 -5.74
C GLN A 207 -26.98 37.03 -4.97
N SER A 208 -27.53 38.23 -5.17
CA SER A 208 -28.73 38.68 -4.44
C SER A 208 -30.04 38.09 -4.97
N GLN A 209 -30.10 37.74 -6.26
CA GLN A 209 -31.32 37.23 -6.90
C GLN A 209 -31.34 35.71 -7.02
N SER A 210 -30.18 35.04 -7.04
CA SER A 210 -30.05 33.58 -7.08
C SER A 210 -29.91 32.95 -5.68
N LEU A 211 -30.73 33.39 -4.72
CA LEU A 211 -30.75 32.89 -3.34
C LEU A 211 -32.05 32.13 -3.03
N GLU A 212 -31.92 30.86 -2.65
CA GLU A 212 -33.02 30.11 -2.02
C GLU A 212 -32.95 30.33 -0.50
N MET A 213 -33.78 31.23 0.03
CA MET A 213 -33.84 31.51 1.47
C MET A 213 -35.09 30.88 2.12
N PRO A 214 -34.93 30.17 3.26
CA PRO A 214 -36.08 29.74 4.04
C PRO A 214 -36.77 30.96 4.66
N ALA A 215 -38.05 31.16 4.35
CA ALA A 215 -38.86 32.28 4.83
C ALA A 215 -39.66 31.95 6.10
N GLY A 216 -39.37 30.79 6.72
CA GLY A 216 -40.04 30.30 7.93
C GLY A 216 -41.26 29.41 7.62
N PHE A 217 -42.26 29.47 8.49
CA PHE A 217 -43.46 28.65 8.39
C PHE A 217 -44.72 29.45 8.71
N VAL A 218 -45.83 29.10 8.07
CA VAL A 218 -47.15 29.67 8.31
C VAL A 218 -48.03 28.59 8.94
N LYS A 219 -48.56 28.87 10.13
CA LYS A 219 -49.52 28.00 10.81
C LYS A 219 -50.94 28.27 10.30
N LEU A 220 -51.58 27.24 9.74
CA LEU A 220 -52.98 27.22 9.33
C LEU A 220 -53.72 26.15 10.14
N GLY A 221 -54.31 26.57 11.26
CA GLY A 221 -55.03 25.69 12.18
C GLY A 221 -54.13 24.58 12.73
N ALA A 222 -54.39 23.33 12.33
CA ALA A 222 -53.62 22.15 12.74
C ALA A 222 -52.44 21.81 11.79
N ARG A 223 -52.18 22.62 10.74
CA ARG A 223 -51.09 22.39 9.78
C ARG A 223 -50.09 23.53 9.81
N GLU A 224 -48.83 23.19 9.60
CA GLU A 224 -47.72 24.13 9.47
C GLU A 224 -47.14 23.99 8.07
N LEU A 225 -47.13 25.08 7.30
CA LEU A 225 -46.62 25.11 5.93
C LEU A 225 -45.29 25.85 5.90
N THR A 226 -44.22 25.16 5.51
CA THR A 226 -42.92 25.81 5.27
C THR A 226 -43.02 26.73 4.06
N VAL A 227 -42.64 27.98 4.23
CA VAL A 227 -42.55 28.97 3.15
C VAL A 227 -41.08 29.17 2.82
N LYS A 228 -40.73 29.04 1.55
CA LYS A 228 -39.37 29.29 1.04
C LYS A 228 -39.45 30.11 -0.23
N THR A 229 -38.48 30.98 -0.45
CA THR A 229 -38.35 31.70 -1.73
C THR A 229 -37.80 30.73 -2.78
N ARG A 230 -38.24 30.85 -4.03
CA ARG A 230 -37.64 30.15 -5.17
C ARG A 230 -36.85 31.17 -5.98
N GLY A 231 -35.61 31.43 -5.55
CA GLY A 231 -34.73 32.42 -6.20
C GLY A 231 -33.68 31.82 -7.13
N GLU A 232 -33.34 30.53 -6.99
CA GLU A 232 -32.31 29.90 -7.81
C GLU A 232 -32.71 29.86 -9.30
N ALA A 233 -31.88 30.45 -10.16
CA ALA A 233 -32.06 30.41 -11.61
C ALA A 233 -31.69 29.01 -12.15
N LYS A 234 -32.62 28.37 -12.85
CA LYS A 234 -32.51 26.97 -13.29
C LYS A 234 -32.02 26.80 -14.71
N SER A 235 -31.94 27.88 -15.46
CA SER A 235 -31.54 27.89 -16.86
C SER A 235 -30.68 29.10 -17.18
N VAL A 236 -29.93 28.99 -18.27
CA VAL A 236 -29.15 30.09 -18.85
C VAL A 236 -30.02 31.30 -19.14
N ASP A 237 -31.25 31.07 -19.64
CA ASP A 237 -32.21 32.12 -19.92
C ASP A 237 -32.63 32.87 -18.66
N GLU A 238 -32.91 32.16 -17.56
CA GLU A 238 -33.26 32.78 -16.28
C GLU A 238 -32.10 33.59 -15.69
N ILE A 239 -30.85 33.12 -15.85
CA ILE A 239 -29.66 33.87 -15.43
C ILE A 239 -29.52 35.14 -16.27
N GLY A 240 -29.75 35.05 -17.57
CA GLY A 240 -29.73 36.21 -18.47
C GLY A 240 -30.79 37.27 -18.16
N GLU A 241 -31.89 36.88 -17.50
CA GLU A 241 -33.00 37.75 -17.11
C GLU A 241 -32.80 38.47 -15.77
N ILE A 242 -31.76 38.11 -15.01
CA ILE A 242 -31.43 38.75 -13.72
C ILE A 242 -31.24 40.27 -13.92
N VAL A 243 -31.86 41.06 -13.05
CA VAL A 243 -31.89 42.53 -13.19
C VAL A 243 -30.74 43.17 -12.42
N ILE A 244 -29.91 43.93 -13.12
CA ILE A 244 -28.87 44.80 -12.58
C ILE A 244 -29.44 46.23 -12.55
N THR A 245 -29.38 46.86 -11.38
CA THR A 245 -29.85 48.24 -11.21
C THR A 245 -28.80 49.21 -11.72
N GLY A 246 -29.07 49.87 -12.86
CA GLY A 246 -28.17 50.87 -13.46
C GLY A 246 -28.26 52.26 -12.84
N ALA A 247 -27.35 53.15 -13.25
CA ALA A 247 -27.34 54.55 -12.84
C ALA A 247 -28.68 55.24 -13.21
N GLY A 248 -29.36 55.82 -12.21
CA GLY A 248 -30.67 56.44 -12.38
C GLY A 248 -31.88 55.51 -12.25
N GLY A 249 -31.68 54.24 -11.84
CA GLY A 249 -32.77 53.28 -11.60
C GLY A 249 -33.24 52.52 -12.85
N ALA A 250 -32.47 52.56 -13.94
CA ALA A 250 -32.74 51.77 -15.13
C ALA A 250 -32.58 50.26 -14.83
N ALA A 251 -33.57 49.47 -15.21
CA ALA A 251 -33.50 48.01 -15.12
C ALA A 251 -32.72 47.47 -16.33
N ILE A 252 -31.50 47.01 -16.11
CA ILE A 252 -30.62 46.42 -17.12
C ILE A 252 -30.55 44.92 -16.81
N ARG A 253 -30.53 44.04 -17.80
CA ARG A 253 -30.44 42.59 -17.56
C ARG A 253 -29.02 42.09 -17.74
N VAL A 254 -28.68 40.95 -17.12
CA VAL A 254 -27.37 40.31 -17.33
C VAL A 254 -27.09 40.08 -18.81
N ARG A 255 -28.08 39.61 -19.59
CA ARG A 255 -27.93 39.42 -21.05
C ARG A 255 -27.61 40.70 -21.83
N ASP A 256 -27.93 41.88 -21.27
CA ASP A 256 -27.68 43.15 -21.93
C ASP A 256 -26.19 43.54 -21.81
N VAL A 257 -25.49 43.01 -20.79
CA VAL A 257 -24.09 43.33 -20.48
C VAL A 257 -23.14 42.14 -20.49
N ALA A 258 -23.66 40.92 -20.63
CA ALA A 258 -22.89 39.68 -20.64
C ALA A 258 -23.54 38.61 -21.54
N GLU A 259 -22.72 37.74 -22.09
CA GLU A 259 -23.16 36.51 -22.75
C GLU A 259 -23.21 35.36 -21.72
N VAL A 260 -24.35 34.69 -21.61
CA VAL A 260 -24.50 33.55 -20.70
C VAL A 260 -24.46 32.26 -21.52
N ILE A 261 -23.44 31.43 -21.29
CA ILE A 261 -23.17 30.21 -22.07
C ILE A 261 -23.32 28.99 -21.16
N ASP A 262 -24.09 28.00 -21.61
CA ASP A 262 -24.09 26.66 -21.02
C ASP A 262 -22.83 25.93 -21.50
N GLY A 263 -21.80 25.92 -20.66
CA GLY A 263 -20.48 25.41 -21.02
C GLY A 263 -20.03 24.26 -20.13
N VAL A 264 -18.74 24.00 -20.25
CA VAL A 264 -18.00 23.16 -19.31
C VAL A 264 -16.91 23.97 -18.66
N GLU A 265 -16.51 23.57 -17.47
CA GLU A 265 -15.37 24.12 -16.76
C GLU A 265 -14.14 24.20 -17.68
N GLU A 266 -13.29 25.21 -17.45
CA GLU A 266 -12.02 25.30 -18.15
C GLU A 266 -11.16 24.04 -17.89
N ALA A 267 -10.59 23.49 -18.96
CA ALA A 267 -9.80 22.27 -18.83
C ALA A 267 -8.51 22.57 -18.04
N ARG A 268 -8.41 21.99 -16.84
CA ARG A 268 -7.18 22.01 -16.02
C ARG A 268 -6.49 20.65 -15.92
N SER A 269 -7.14 19.60 -16.40
CA SER A 269 -6.57 18.25 -16.50
C SER A 269 -7.00 17.55 -17.79
N ALA A 270 -6.25 16.54 -18.18
CA ALA A 270 -6.57 15.66 -19.29
C ALA A 270 -6.16 14.22 -18.97
N SER A 271 -6.86 13.26 -19.55
CA SER A 271 -6.49 11.85 -19.44
C SER A 271 -6.68 11.16 -20.79
N PHE A 272 -5.76 10.23 -21.10
CA PHE A 272 -5.77 9.46 -22.33
C PHE A 272 -5.47 8.00 -22.02
N LEU A 273 -6.17 7.10 -22.71
CA LEU A 273 -5.89 5.67 -22.70
C LEU A 273 -5.48 5.26 -24.10
N ASN A 274 -4.24 4.78 -24.26
CA ASN A 274 -3.71 4.36 -25.56
C ASN A 274 -3.88 5.43 -26.67
N GLY A 275 -3.83 6.71 -26.30
CA GLY A 275 -3.94 7.86 -27.20
C GLY A 275 -5.37 8.37 -27.41
N GLU A 276 -6.37 7.64 -26.90
CA GLU A 276 -7.76 8.05 -26.98
C GLU A 276 -8.15 8.87 -25.75
N PRO A 277 -8.88 10.00 -25.89
CA PRO A 277 -9.36 10.79 -24.77
C PRO A 277 -10.21 9.95 -23.81
N ALA A 278 -9.92 10.05 -22.51
CA ALA A 278 -10.60 9.31 -21.47
C ALA A 278 -10.89 10.21 -20.25
N VAL A 279 -11.87 9.81 -19.45
CA VAL A 279 -12.08 10.34 -18.09
C VAL A 279 -11.70 9.25 -17.10
N SER A 280 -10.76 9.56 -16.22
CA SER A 280 -10.18 8.56 -15.31
C SER A 280 -10.59 8.78 -13.88
N LEU A 281 -10.88 7.70 -13.17
CA LEU A 281 -11.15 7.68 -11.74
C LEU A 281 -9.97 7.01 -11.02
N VAL A 282 -9.29 7.77 -10.17
CA VAL A 282 -8.17 7.27 -9.37
C VAL A 282 -8.71 6.91 -7.99
N VAL A 283 -8.67 5.63 -7.64
CA VAL A 283 -9.24 5.12 -6.39
C VAL A 283 -8.13 4.97 -5.36
N ARG A 284 -8.25 5.69 -4.24
CA ARG A 284 -7.35 5.60 -3.09
C ARG A 284 -8.05 4.90 -1.93
N LYS A 285 -7.30 4.10 -1.17
CA LYS A 285 -7.84 3.40 0.00
C LYS A 285 -7.76 4.27 1.25
N GLN A 286 -8.60 3.94 2.23
CA GLN A 286 -8.44 4.42 3.60
C GLN A 286 -7.22 3.75 4.24
N SER A 287 -6.61 4.42 5.21
CA SER A 287 -5.54 3.88 6.03
C SER A 287 -5.91 2.52 6.61
N GLY A 288 -5.01 1.54 6.54
CA GLY A 288 -5.22 0.18 7.05
C GLY A 288 -6.28 -0.67 6.32
N ALA A 289 -6.87 -0.17 5.22
CA ALA A 289 -7.81 -0.96 4.43
C ALA A 289 -7.08 -1.94 3.49
N ASN A 290 -7.70 -3.08 3.20
CA ASN A 290 -7.12 -4.17 2.41
C ASN A 290 -7.17 -3.85 0.89
N THR A 291 -5.99 -3.68 0.28
CA THR A 291 -5.80 -3.34 -1.14
C THR A 291 -6.47 -4.36 -2.07
N VAL A 292 -6.23 -5.66 -1.86
CA VAL A 292 -6.75 -6.74 -2.74
C VAL A 292 -8.27 -6.86 -2.62
N ALA A 293 -8.81 -6.70 -1.41
CA ALA A 293 -10.26 -6.75 -1.19
C ALA A 293 -10.98 -5.56 -1.84
N ILE A 294 -10.42 -4.35 -1.76
CA ILE A 294 -10.98 -3.17 -2.42
C ILE A 294 -10.97 -3.35 -3.93
N ALA A 295 -9.82 -3.72 -4.52
CA ALA A 295 -9.72 -3.89 -5.97
C ALA A 295 -10.64 -5.00 -6.52
N SER A 296 -10.83 -6.09 -5.76
CA SER A 296 -11.79 -7.14 -6.10
C SER A 296 -13.24 -6.61 -6.09
N ARG A 297 -13.63 -5.83 -5.08
CA ARG A 297 -14.96 -5.21 -4.99
C ARG A 297 -15.19 -4.19 -6.10
N VAL A 298 -14.20 -3.35 -6.38
CA VAL A 298 -14.29 -2.35 -7.45
C VAL A 298 -14.45 -3.03 -8.81
N ARG A 299 -13.62 -4.03 -9.14
CA ARG A 299 -13.79 -4.83 -10.36
C ARG A 299 -15.17 -5.49 -10.43
N GLY A 300 -15.67 -6.01 -9.30
CA GLY A 300 -17.01 -6.58 -9.21
C GLY A 300 -18.12 -5.58 -9.54
N GLU A 301 -18.02 -4.34 -9.05
CA GLU A 301 -18.98 -3.28 -9.39
C GLU A 301 -18.82 -2.78 -10.83
N LEU A 302 -17.59 -2.61 -11.33
CA LEU A 302 -17.34 -2.25 -12.73
C LEU A 302 -17.88 -3.31 -13.70
N ALA A 303 -17.74 -4.61 -13.37
CA ALA A 303 -18.31 -5.69 -14.19
C ALA A 303 -19.85 -5.68 -14.22
N ARG A 304 -20.51 -5.15 -13.17
CA ARG A 304 -21.97 -4.96 -13.16
C ARG A 304 -22.40 -3.73 -13.95
N LEU A 305 -21.64 -2.65 -13.88
CA LEU A 305 -21.92 -1.39 -14.59
C LEU A 305 -21.53 -1.45 -16.08
N GLY A 306 -20.52 -2.25 -16.42
CA GLY A 306 -19.97 -2.37 -17.78
C GLY A 306 -21.04 -2.53 -18.86
N PRO A 307 -21.98 -3.49 -18.76
CA PRO A 307 -23.03 -3.67 -19.76
C PRO A 307 -24.01 -2.49 -19.90
N GLU A 308 -24.17 -1.66 -18.86
CA GLU A 308 -25.00 -0.44 -18.92
C GLU A 308 -24.24 0.73 -19.56
N LEU A 309 -22.95 0.83 -19.30
CA LEU A 309 -22.04 1.84 -19.86
C LEU A 309 -21.71 1.56 -21.32
N GLU A 310 -21.47 0.30 -21.70
CA GLU A 310 -21.24 -0.12 -23.08
C GLU A 310 -22.44 0.20 -23.99
N LYS A 311 -23.67 0.07 -23.48
CA LYS A 311 -24.89 0.48 -24.21
C LYS A 311 -24.95 1.98 -24.50
N GLN A 312 -24.23 2.78 -23.72
CA GLN A 312 -24.10 4.22 -23.92
C GLN A 312 -22.90 4.56 -24.82
N GLY A 313 -22.10 3.57 -25.24
CA GLY A 313 -20.87 3.78 -26.03
C GLY A 313 -19.64 4.06 -25.17
N ILE A 314 -19.66 3.70 -23.89
CA ILE A 314 -18.55 3.91 -22.94
C ILE A 314 -17.84 2.58 -22.67
N GLU A 315 -16.56 2.51 -23.00
CA GLU A 315 -15.66 1.42 -22.64
C GLU A 315 -14.99 1.70 -21.29
N VAL A 316 -14.95 0.68 -20.43
CA VAL A 316 -14.35 0.75 -19.10
C VAL A 316 -13.07 -0.07 -19.07
N ALA A 317 -11.93 0.58 -18.85
CA ALA A 317 -10.64 -0.07 -18.72
C ALA A 317 -10.02 0.18 -17.33
N VAL A 318 -9.12 -0.71 -16.91
CA VAL A 318 -8.36 -0.55 -15.66
C VAL A 318 -6.87 -0.49 -16.01
N PRO A 319 -6.36 0.68 -16.42
CA PRO A 319 -4.98 0.82 -16.90
C PRO A 319 -3.92 0.48 -15.84
N SER A 320 -4.17 0.75 -14.56
CA SER A 320 -3.25 0.43 -13.46
C SER A 320 -3.99 -0.26 -12.31
N ASP A 321 -3.42 -1.36 -11.82
CA ASP A 321 -3.94 -2.18 -10.73
C ASP A 321 -2.80 -2.75 -9.88
N THR A 322 -2.48 -2.05 -8.79
CA THR A 322 -1.46 -2.48 -7.84
C THR A 322 -1.84 -3.78 -7.12
N SER A 323 -3.14 -4.09 -7.00
CA SER A 323 -3.61 -5.27 -6.30
C SER A 323 -3.21 -6.58 -7.00
N ALA A 324 -3.05 -6.54 -8.33
CA ALA A 324 -2.61 -7.70 -9.10
C ALA A 324 -1.18 -8.10 -8.71
N PHE A 325 -0.28 -7.12 -8.53
CA PHE A 325 1.07 -7.36 -8.04
C PHE A 325 1.06 -7.88 -6.60
N VAL A 326 0.33 -7.20 -5.69
CA VAL A 326 0.24 -7.62 -4.28
C VAL A 326 -0.31 -9.03 -4.13
N SER A 327 -1.40 -9.35 -4.84
CA SER A 327 -2.01 -10.68 -4.79
C SER A 327 -1.07 -11.76 -5.33
N ARG A 328 -0.27 -11.46 -6.37
CA ARG A 328 0.73 -12.41 -6.89
C ARG A 328 1.86 -12.61 -5.88
N ALA A 329 2.48 -11.54 -5.39
CA ALA A 329 3.56 -11.63 -4.41
C ALA A 329 3.17 -12.46 -3.19
N ILE A 330 1.95 -12.28 -2.67
CA ILE A 330 1.46 -13.04 -1.51
C ILE A 330 1.14 -14.50 -1.87
N ASN A 331 0.61 -14.77 -3.07
CA ASN A 331 0.40 -16.14 -3.54
C ASN A 331 1.73 -16.86 -3.79
N ASP A 332 2.73 -16.18 -4.34
CA ASP A 332 4.06 -16.73 -4.60
C ASP A 332 4.73 -17.11 -3.27
N VAL A 333 4.70 -16.23 -2.26
CA VAL A 333 5.24 -16.56 -0.94
C VAL A 333 4.44 -17.68 -0.26
N ARG A 334 3.12 -17.75 -0.46
CA ARG A 334 2.30 -18.89 0.03
C ARG A 334 2.75 -20.19 -0.64
N ASP A 335 2.99 -20.18 -1.94
CA ASP A 335 3.39 -21.36 -2.68
C ASP A 335 4.80 -21.80 -2.29
N ASP A 336 5.73 -20.84 -2.10
CA ASP A 336 7.06 -21.09 -1.53
C ASP A 336 6.98 -21.67 -0.10
N LEU A 337 6.06 -21.17 0.73
CA LEU A 337 5.81 -21.68 2.08
C LEU A 337 5.37 -23.15 2.04
N LEU A 338 4.49 -23.50 1.09
CA LEU A 338 3.99 -24.86 0.89
C LEU A 338 5.07 -25.80 0.33
N ILE A 339 5.85 -25.33 -0.65
CA ILE A 339 6.97 -26.08 -1.24
C ILE A 339 8.03 -26.32 -0.16
N GLY A 340 8.40 -25.29 0.59
CA GLY A 340 9.35 -25.38 1.70
C GLY A 340 8.91 -26.40 2.74
N ALA A 341 7.66 -26.32 3.22
CA ALA A 341 7.11 -27.29 4.15
C ALA A 341 7.10 -28.72 3.58
N PHE A 342 6.72 -28.90 2.31
CA PHE A 342 6.72 -30.20 1.65
C PHE A 342 8.13 -30.79 1.52
N LEU A 343 9.11 -30.00 1.06
CA LEU A 343 10.51 -30.40 0.94
C LEU A 343 11.09 -30.77 2.31
N THR A 344 10.76 -30.02 3.35
CA THR A 344 11.16 -30.34 4.71
C THR A 344 10.57 -31.68 5.17
N ILE A 345 9.27 -31.91 5.00
CA ILE A 345 8.63 -33.18 5.34
C ILE A 345 9.28 -34.34 4.58
N MET A 346 9.59 -34.14 3.29
CA MET A 346 10.27 -35.14 2.47
C MET A 346 11.68 -35.45 2.98
N ILE A 347 12.46 -34.44 3.36
CA ILE A 347 13.79 -34.63 3.98
C ILE A 347 13.66 -35.40 5.28
N ILE A 348 12.71 -35.05 6.16
CA ILE A 348 12.45 -35.78 7.41
C ILE A 348 12.14 -37.25 7.13
N LEU A 349 11.31 -37.56 6.13
CA LEU A 349 11.02 -38.93 5.73
C LEU A 349 12.26 -39.70 5.27
N VAL A 350 13.12 -39.06 4.50
CA VAL A 350 14.38 -39.65 4.00
C VAL A 350 15.36 -39.90 5.14
N PHE A 351 15.41 -39.05 6.17
CA PHE A 351 16.33 -39.24 7.29
C PHE A 351 15.82 -40.24 8.33
N LEU A 352 14.55 -40.12 8.76
CA LEU A 352 13.99 -40.97 9.81
C LEU A 352 13.51 -42.33 9.28
N HIS A 353 13.25 -42.46 7.98
CA HIS A 353 12.60 -43.63 7.37
C HIS A 353 11.30 -44.08 8.05
N ASP A 354 10.69 -43.24 8.89
CA ASP A 354 9.47 -43.53 9.65
C ASP A 354 8.36 -42.54 9.25
N VAL A 355 7.31 -43.08 8.63
CA VAL A 355 6.17 -42.31 8.14
C VAL A 355 5.40 -41.64 9.29
N ARG A 356 5.43 -42.19 10.50
CA ARG A 356 4.69 -41.66 11.65
C ARG A 356 5.43 -40.49 12.29
N ALA A 357 6.74 -40.60 12.46
CA ALA A 357 7.60 -39.51 12.89
C ALA A 357 7.48 -38.34 11.90
N THR A 358 7.52 -38.65 10.61
CA THR A 358 7.27 -37.69 9.52
C THR A 358 5.88 -37.05 9.62
N PHE A 359 4.83 -37.83 9.88
CA PHE A 359 3.47 -37.30 10.04
C PHE A 359 3.35 -36.34 11.24
N ILE A 360 4.04 -36.63 12.34
CA ILE A 360 4.05 -35.74 13.52
C ILE A 360 4.70 -34.40 13.16
N ALA A 361 5.84 -34.42 12.47
CA ALA A 361 6.49 -33.19 11.99
C ALA A 361 5.61 -32.44 10.98
N ALA A 362 4.99 -33.16 10.05
CA ALA A 362 4.08 -32.61 9.04
C ALA A 362 2.84 -31.94 9.65
N LEU A 363 2.41 -32.34 10.86
CA LEU A 363 1.34 -31.66 11.58
C LEU A 363 1.87 -30.48 12.41
N ALA A 364 3.04 -30.62 13.04
CA ALA A 364 3.62 -29.59 13.89
C ALA A 364 3.87 -28.28 13.13
N ILE A 365 4.49 -28.35 11.95
CA ILE A 365 4.88 -27.16 11.17
C ILE A 365 3.66 -26.29 10.80
N PRO A 366 2.60 -26.81 10.15
CA PRO A 366 1.43 -26.00 9.84
C PRO A 366 0.71 -25.51 11.09
N THR A 367 0.68 -26.29 12.19
CA THR A 367 0.04 -25.82 13.43
C THR A 367 0.74 -24.62 14.06
N SER A 368 2.08 -24.55 13.98
CA SER A 368 2.84 -23.40 14.45
C SER A 368 2.61 -22.16 13.58
N ILE A 369 2.58 -22.32 12.26
CA ILE A 369 2.32 -21.23 11.31
C ILE A 369 0.89 -20.68 11.51
N VAL A 370 -0.11 -21.56 11.55
CA VAL A 370 -1.51 -21.15 11.76
C VAL A 370 -1.69 -20.49 13.12
N GLY A 371 -1.04 -21.01 14.17
CA GLY A 371 -1.01 -20.34 15.46
C GLY A 371 -0.41 -18.94 15.41
N THR A 372 0.59 -18.72 14.55
CA THR A 372 1.20 -17.41 14.33
C THR A 372 0.21 -16.43 13.69
N PHE A 373 -0.68 -16.89 12.81
CA PHE A 373 -1.75 -16.03 12.26
C PHE A 373 -2.68 -15.48 13.35
N ALA A 374 -2.99 -16.28 14.39
CA ALA A 374 -3.80 -15.80 15.51
C ALA A 374 -3.12 -14.63 16.23
N PHE A 375 -1.80 -14.72 16.40
CA PHE A 375 -1.00 -13.65 17.01
C PHE A 375 -0.91 -12.41 16.10
N MET A 376 -0.73 -12.60 14.79
CA MET A 376 -0.71 -11.50 13.82
C MET A 376 -2.02 -10.71 13.80
N ASP A 377 -3.16 -11.39 13.79
CA ASP A 377 -4.49 -10.76 13.88
C ASP A 377 -4.67 -10.00 15.21
N TRP A 378 -4.20 -10.58 16.33
CA TRP A 378 -4.24 -9.91 17.63
C TRP A 378 -3.40 -8.62 17.67
N MET A 379 -2.27 -8.60 16.97
CA MET A 379 -1.40 -7.42 16.83
C MET A 379 -1.84 -6.45 15.73
N GLY A 380 -2.88 -6.79 14.95
CA GLY A 380 -3.34 -6.00 13.81
C GLY A 380 -2.36 -5.97 12.63
N PHE A 381 -1.50 -6.99 12.49
CA PHE A 381 -0.55 -7.08 11.37
C PHE A 381 -1.27 -7.57 10.11
N SER A 382 -0.81 -7.08 8.94
CA SER A 382 -1.28 -7.52 7.62
C SER A 382 -0.39 -8.65 7.07
N PHE A 383 -0.91 -9.42 6.11
CA PHE A 383 -0.11 -10.20 5.19
C PHE A 383 0.55 -9.23 4.21
N ASN A 384 1.83 -8.96 4.45
CA ASN A 384 2.66 -8.09 3.64
C ASN A 384 4.03 -8.71 3.40
N ASN A 385 4.84 -8.14 2.51
CA ASN A 385 6.13 -8.73 2.15
C ASN A 385 7.02 -8.97 3.37
N ILE A 386 7.00 -8.08 4.37
CA ILE A 386 7.85 -8.16 5.56
C ILE A 386 7.37 -9.26 6.53
N THR A 387 6.06 -9.37 6.79
CA THR A 387 5.51 -10.43 7.66
C THR A 387 5.58 -11.80 6.98
N MET A 388 5.42 -11.87 5.66
CA MET A 388 5.56 -13.10 4.89
C MET A 388 7.01 -13.58 4.82
N LEU A 389 7.99 -12.66 4.69
CA LEU A 389 9.42 -12.99 4.83
C LEU A 389 9.74 -13.52 6.23
N ALA A 390 9.18 -12.91 7.28
CA ALA A 390 9.33 -13.41 8.66
C ALA A 390 8.80 -14.85 8.80
N LEU A 391 7.62 -15.15 8.25
CA LEU A 391 7.03 -16.49 8.28
C LEU A 391 7.83 -17.51 7.46
N SER A 392 8.30 -17.13 6.27
CA SER A 392 9.12 -17.99 5.41
C SER A 392 10.45 -18.35 6.08
N LEU A 393 11.17 -17.35 6.62
CA LEU A 393 12.37 -17.58 7.43
C LEU A 393 12.07 -18.44 8.66
N SER A 394 10.92 -18.20 9.30
CA SER A 394 10.54 -18.94 10.49
C SER A 394 10.37 -20.43 10.19
N ILE A 395 9.87 -20.87 9.02
CA ILE A 395 9.70 -22.32 8.73
C ILE A 395 10.97 -23.11 9.07
N GLY A 396 12.13 -22.66 8.61
CA GLY A 396 13.40 -23.36 8.88
C GLY A 396 13.67 -23.52 10.38
N ILE A 397 13.35 -22.49 11.17
CA ILE A 397 13.49 -22.49 12.63
C ILE A 397 12.39 -23.35 13.29
N LEU A 398 11.14 -23.25 12.83
CA LEU A 398 9.99 -23.98 13.37
C LEU A 398 10.20 -25.50 13.28
N VAL A 399 10.82 -25.92 12.18
CA VAL A 399 11.12 -27.31 11.86
C VAL A 399 12.14 -27.89 12.84
N ASP A 400 13.20 -27.14 13.16
CA ASP A 400 14.29 -27.60 14.02
C ASP A 400 13.78 -28.01 15.40
N ASP A 401 12.93 -27.18 16.03
CA ASP A 401 12.33 -27.47 17.33
C ASP A 401 11.55 -28.80 17.34
N ALA A 402 10.78 -29.08 16.28
CA ALA A 402 10.02 -30.32 16.16
C ALA A 402 10.93 -31.53 15.88
N ILE A 403 11.92 -31.38 15.00
CA ILE A 403 12.87 -32.44 14.63
C ILE A 403 13.70 -32.86 15.85
N VAL A 404 14.30 -31.92 16.57
CA VAL A 404 15.16 -32.22 17.73
C VAL A 404 14.39 -33.03 18.78
N VAL A 405 13.10 -32.70 19.00
CA VAL A 405 12.24 -33.46 19.91
C VAL A 405 11.90 -34.83 19.35
N ILE A 406 11.50 -34.95 18.08
CA ILE A 406 11.14 -36.23 17.46
C ILE A 406 12.33 -37.17 17.42
N GLU A 407 13.50 -36.69 16.98
CA GLU A 407 14.74 -37.46 16.88
C GLU A 407 15.19 -37.95 18.25
N ASN A 408 15.12 -37.09 19.28
CA ASN A 408 15.49 -37.54 20.61
C ASN A 408 14.51 -38.59 21.17
N ILE A 409 13.21 -38.46 20.89
CA ILE A 409 12.22 -39.49 21.26
C ILE A 409 12.51 -40.79 20.50
N TYR A 410 12.86 -40.70 19.22
CA TYR A 410 13.22 -41.84 18.38
C TYR A 410 14.47 -42.55 18.92
N ARG A 411 15.54 -41.81 19.26
CA ARG A 411 16.74 -42.33 19.93
C ARG A 411 16.42 -43.07 21.24
N HIS A 412 15.52 -42.54 22.07
CA HIS A 412 15.09 -43.22 23.29
C HIS A 412 14.20 -44.45 23.02
N LEU A 413 13.45 -44.46 21.92
CA LEU A 413 12.75 -45.66 21.47
C LEU A 413 13.78 -46.73 21.09
N GLU A 414 14.82 -46.42 20.31
CA GLU A 414 15.88 -47.39 19.96
C GLU A 414 16.61 -47.98 21.17
N MET A 415 16.67 -47.23 22.29
CA MET A 415 17.20 -47.73 23.57
C MET A 415 16.29 -48.76 24.29
N GLY A 416 15.21 -49.25 23.68
CA GLY A 416 14.31 -50.23 24.29
C GLY A 416 13.16 -49.65 25.12
N LYS A 417 13.02 -48.32 25.22
CA LYS A 417 11.99 -47.70 26.09
C LYS A 417 10.60 -47.78 25.47
N SER A 418 9.57 -47.87 26.31
CA SER A 418 8.18 -47.76 25.85
C SER A 418 7.89 -46.34 25.35
N ARG A 419 7.00 -46.18 24.35
CA ARG A 419 6.68 -44.89 23.70
C ARG A 419 6.41 -43.75 24.67
N ARG A 420 5.63 -44.02 25.71
CA ARG A 420 5.29 -43.03 26.74
C ARG A 420 6.51 -42.63 27.56
N ARG A 421 7.36 -43.60 27.92
CA ARG A 421 8.57 -43.33 28.69
C ARG A 421 9.66 -42.68 27.84
N ALA A 422 9.81 -43.10 26.59
CA ALA A 422 10.67 -42.46 25.61
C ALA A 422 10.30 -40.99 25.42
N ALA A 423 9.01 -40.68 25.21
CA ALA A 423 8.54 -39.29 25.09
C ALA A 423 8.85 -38.42 26.33
N LEU A 424 8.64 -38.95 27.53
CA LEU A 424 8.91 -38.25 28.79
C LEU A 424 10.41 -38.05 29.03
N ASP A 425 11.20 -39.12 28.91
CA ASP A 425 12.64 -39.08 29.17
C ASP A 425 13.34 -38.18 28.14
N ALA A 426 12.96 -38.30 26.86
CA ALA A 426 13.50 -37.48 25.77
C ALA A 426 13.27 -35.99 26.02
N THR A 427 12.02 -35.60 26.25
CA THR A 427 11.68 -34.18 26.47
C THR A 427 12.28 -33.63 27.76
N ASN A 428 12.52 -34.48 28.77
CA ASN A 428 13.24 -34.09 29.97
C ASN A 428 14.74 -33.86 29.73
N GLU A 429 15.36 -34.66 28.85
CA GLU A 429 16.79 -34.58 28.55
C GLU A 429 17.14 -33.30 27.78
N ILE A 430 16.43 -33.00 26.69
CA ILE A 430 16.74 -31.86 25.81
C ILE A 430 15.96 -30.60 26.13
N GLY A 431 14.99 -30.67 27.06
CA GLY A 431 14.02 -29.60 27.27
C GLY A 431 14.67 -28.25 27.55
N PHE A 432 15.66 -28.19 28.44
CA PHE A 432 16.36 -26.93 28.74
C PHE A 432 17.14 -26.39 27.54
N ALA A 433 17.78 -27.27 26.76
CA ALA A 433 18.55 -26.88 25.59
C ALA A 433 17.64 -26.23 24.53
N VAL A 434 16.50 -26.85 24.22
CA VAL A 434 15.54 -26.29 23.24
C VAL A 434 14.97 -24.96 23.73
N ILE A 435 14.59 -24.82 25.00
CA ILE A 435 14.14 -23.51 25.52
C ILE A 435 15.25 -22.46 25.39
N ALA A 436 16.49 -22.82 25.73
CA ALA A 436 17.61 -21.90 25.64
C ALA A 436 17.87 -21.46 24.19
N THR A 437 17.85 -22.37 23.23
CA THR A 437 18.03 -22.04 21.81
C THR A 437 16.89 -21.20 21.28
N THR A 438 15.63 -21.55 21.57
CA THR A 438 14.45 -20.74 21.20
C THR A 438 14.55 -19.33 21.79
N LEU A 439 14.88 -19.19 23.08
CA LEU A 439 15.04 -17.86 23.71
C LEU A 439 16.24 -17.09 23.19
N SER A 440 17.32 -17.76 22.78
CA SER A 440 18.44 -17.11 22.09
C SER A 440 18.00 -16.54 20.74
N ILE A 441 17.18 -17.27 19.98
CA ILE A 441 16.61 -16.78 18.72
C ILE A 441 15.70 -15.56 18.99
N VAL A 442 14.84 -15.64 20.00
CA VAL A 442 14.02 -14.49 20.43
C VAL A 442 14.91 -13.30 20.83
N ALA A 443 16.00 -13.52 21.56
CA ALA A 443 16.94 -12.47 21.94
C ALA A 443 17.69 -11.85 20.75
N VAL A 444 17.80 -12.55 19.61
CA VAL A 444 18.37 -12.02 18.36
C VAL A 444 17.33 -11.20 17.58
N PHE A 445 16.08 -11.66 17.50
CA PHE A 445 15.06 -11.02 16.65
C PHE A 445 14.23 -9.94 17.35
N VAL A 446 14.03 -10.00 18.68
CA VAL A 446 13.31 -8.94 19.41
C VAL A 446 14.00 -7.57 19.29
N PRO A 447 15.34 -7.43 19.38
CA PRO A 447 16.02 -6.15 19.16
C PRO A 447 15.76 -5.53 17.80
N VAL A 448 15.47 -6.33 16.76
CA VAL A 448 15.13 -5.83 15.43
C VAL A 448 13.85 -4.99 15.48
N ALA A 449 12.92 -5.30 16.37
CA ALA A 449 11.70 -4.51 16.58
C ALA A 449 11.96 -3.16 17.27
N TYR A 450 13.15 -2.94 17.84
CA TYR A 450 13.56 -1.70 18.48
C TYR A 450 14.53 -0.87 17.64
N MET A 451 14.73 -1.24 16.37
CA MET A 451 15.48 -0.39 15.44
C MET A 451 14.85 1.00 15.35
N GLN A 452 15.68 2.03 15.33
CA GLN A 452 15.22 3.42 15.22
C GLN A 452 14.97 3.82 13.75
N GLY A 453 14.27 4.93 13.56
CA GLY A 453 14.03 5.50 12.24
C GLY A 453 12.93 4.79 11.44
N ILE A 454 12.79 5.22 10.19
CA ILE A 454 11.80 4.69 9.24
C ILE A 454 11.99 3.17 9.06
N ILE A 455 13.24 2.72 8.91
CA ILE A 455 13.58 1.31 8.73
C ILE A 455 13.03 0.47 9.89
N GLY A 456 13.21 0.92 11.12
CA GLY A 456 12.71 0.19 12.30
C GLY A 456 11.21 0.02 12.33
N ARG A 457 10.44 1.00 11.82
CA ARG A 457 8.97 0.88 11.71
C ARG A 457 8.55 -0.25 10.77
N PHE A 458 9.25 -0.46 9.66
CA PHE A 458 8.99 -1.60 8.76
C PHE A 458 9.40 -2.92 9.40
N PHE A 459 10.58 -2.98 10.04
CA PHE A 459 11.13 -4.20 10.63
C PHE A 459 10.51 -4.57 12.00
N PHE A 460 9.69 -3.70 12.59
CA PHE A 460 8.90 -4.01 13.79
C PHE A 460 8.03 -5.25 13.59
N GLN A 461 7.24 -5.28 12.51
CA GLN A 461 6.39 -6.44 12.21
C GLN A 461 7.23 -7.70 11.92
N PHE A 462 8.42 -7.56 11.32
CA PHE A 462 9.33 -8.68 11.07
C PHE A 462 9.80 -9.34 12.38
N GLY A 463 10.46 -8.57 13.25
CA GLY A 463 11.09 -9.10 14.46
C GLY A 463 10.08 -9.72 15.42
N ILE A 464 8.93 -9.07 15.60
CA ILE A 464 7.84 -9.56 16.46
C ILE A 464 7.17 -10.80 15.88
N THR A 465 6.99 -10.88 14.55
CA THR A 465 6.40 -12.07 13.90
C THR A 465 7.33 -13.28 14.03
N VAL A 466 8.64 -13.14 13.80
CA VAL A 466 9.61 -14.24 13.99
C VAL A 466 9.62 -14.70 15.44
N ALA A 467 9.70 -13.76 16.40
CA ALA A 467 9.71 -14.09 17.83
C ALA A 467 8.44 -14.85 18.24
N ALA A 468 7.26 -14.40 17.78
CA ALA A 468 6.00 -15.07 18.05
C ALA A 468 5.94 -16.46 17.40
N ALA A 469 6.35 -16.59 16.14
CA ALA A 469 6.36 -17.86 15.42
C ALA A 469 7.22 -18.90 16.16
N VAL A 470 8.43 -18.53 16.57
CA VAL A 470 9.38 -19.39 17.26
C VAL A 470 8.88 -19.76 18.67
N MET A 471 8.28 -18.83 19.41
CA MET A 471 7.65 -19.13 20.71
C MET A 471 6.45 -20.09 20.57
N ILE A 472 5.63 -19.89 19.55
CA ILE A 472 4.50 -20.78 19.24
C ILE A 472 5.01 -22.16 18.81
N SER A 473 6.11 -22.23 18.05
CA SER A 473 6.77 -23.50 17.72
C SER A 473 7.22 -24.27 18.94
N MET A 474 7.88 -23.58 19.87
CA MET A 474 8.32 -24.19 21.11
C MET A 474 7.13 -24.73 21.91
N LEU A 475 6.02 -23.97 21.97
CA LEU A 475 4.77 -24.44 22.59
C LEU A 475 4.26 -25.71 21.90
N VAL A 476 4.18 -25.74 20.57
CA VAL A 476 3.74 -26.89 19.78
C VAL A 476 4.67 -28.09 19.98
N SER A 477 5.98 -27.89 19.92
CA SER A 477 7.01 -28.92 20.06
C SER A 477 7.03 -29.55 21.45
N PHE A 478 6.67 -28.82 22.50
CA PHE A 478 6.54 -29.38 23.85
C PHE A 478 5.14 -29.86 24.23
N THR A 479 4.15 -29.70 23.37
CA THR A 479 2.77 -30.12 23.64
C THR A 479 2.28 -31.17 22.66
N LEU A 480 2.15 -30.82 21.38
CA LEU A 480 1.64 -31.67 20.31
C LEU A 480 2.60 -32.83 20.04
N THR A 481 3.88 -32.52 19.82
CA THR A 481 4.89 -33.50 19.41
C THR A 481 5.05 -34.65 20.41
N PRO A 482 5.27 -34.43 21.72
CA PRO A 482 5.49 -35.52 22.67
C PRO A 482 4.19 -36.31 22.91
N MET A 483 3.04 -35.62 22.86
CA MET A 483 1.73 -36.24 23.00
C MET A 483 1.45 -37.22 21.86
N LEU A 484 1.64 -36.79 20.61
CA LEU A 484 1.48 -37.64 19.43
C LEU A 484 2.53 -38.75 19.40
N SER A 485 3.80 -38.43 19.69
CA SER A 485 4.88 -39.42 19.73
C SER A 485 4.63 -40.53 20.75
N SER A 486 4.11 -40.18 21.94
CA SER A 486 3.78 -41.17 22.97
C SER A 486 2.71 -42.19 22.56
N ARG A 487 1.91 -41.88 21.53
CA ARG A 487 0.77 -42.67 21.06
C ARG A 487 1.05 -43.36 19.71
N LEU A 488 1.52 -42.59 18.74
CA LEU A 488 1.63 -43.00 17.34
C LEU A 488 2.96 -43.67 17.01
N MET A 489 4.09 -43.18 17.54
CA MET A 489 5.41 -43.73 17.19
C MET A 489 5.48 -45.20 17.54
N ARG A 490 6.03 -46.02 16.64
CA ARG A 490 6.27 -47.44 16.90
C ARG A 490 7.73 -47.65 17.26
N HIS A 491 7.98 -48.67 18.04
CA HIS A 491 9.32 -49.20 18.17
C HIS A 491 9.62 -49.87 16.83
N GLY A 492 10.63 -49.41 16.10
CA GLY A 492 11.19 -50.17 14.99
C GLY A 492 11.73 -51.46 15.57
N GLY A 493 11.05 -52.57 15.35
CA GLY A 493 11.67 -53.87 15.60
C GLY A 493 12.87 -53.97 14.67
N HIS A 494 14.01 -54.42 15.18
CA HIS A 494 15.24 -54.68 14.44
C HIS A 494 15.09 -55.67 13.25
N ASP A 495 13.87 -56.09 12.90
CA ASP A 495 13.54 -57.19 11.98
C ASP A 495 12.87 -56.77 10.66
N GLU A 496 12.56 -55.49 10.44
CA GLU A 496 12.15 -55.03 9.10
C GLU A 496 13.37 -54.56 8.32
N ALA A 497 13.81 -55.36 7.35
CA ALA A 497 14.91 -55.00 6.46
C ALA A 497 14.59 -53.66 5.77
N PRO A 498 15.42 -52.61 5.96
CA PRO A 498 15.19 -51.34 5.29
C PRO A 498 15.17 -51.58 3.78
N GLY A 499 14.22 -50.98 3.08
CA GLY A 499 14.09 -51.11 1.63
C GLY A 499 15.42 -50.81 0.90
N ALA A 500 15.56 -51.29 -0.34
CA ALA A 500 16.80 -51.16 -1.11
C ALA A 500 17.34 -49.71 -1.18
N PHE A 501 16.44 -48.73 -1.21
CA PHE A 501 16.79 -47.31 -1.12
C PHE A 501 17.35 -46.90 0.25
N ALA A 502 16.65 -47.23 1.34
CA ALA A 502 17.06 -46.91 2.71
C ALA A 502 18.43 -47.53 3.06
N SER A 503 18.70 -48.76 2.62
CA SER A 503 20.00 -49.41 2.83
C SER A 503 21.13 -48.82 1.98
N ALA A 504 20.83 -48.26 0.79
CA ALA A 504 21.81 -47.52 -0.01
C ALA A 504 22.11 -46.15 0.59
N PHE A 505 21.09 -45.42 1.04
CA PHE A 505 21.21 -44.14 1.72
C PHE A 505 22.02 -44.27 3.01
N ASN A 506 21.69 -45.24 3.87
CA ASN A 506 22.43 -45.50 5.11
C ASN A 506 23.91 -45.80 4.86
N ARG A 507 24.24 -46.57 3.81
CA ARG A 507 25.64 -46.83 3.43
C ARG A 507 26.39 -45.56 3.03
N GLY A 508 25.74 -44.69 2.25
CA GLY A 508 26.27 -43.38 1.88
C GLY A 508 26.46 -42.48 3.10
N PHE A 509 25.44 -42.40 3.97
CA PHE A 509 25.47 -41.61 5.19
C PHE A 509 26.58 -42.07 6.15
N SER A 510 26.73 -43.37 6.38
CA SER A 510 27.84 -43.88 7.20
C SER A 510 29.22 -43.62 6.58
N ALA A 511 29.33 -43.52 5.25
CA ALA A 511 30.58 -43.12 4.60
C ALA A 511 30.90 -41.65 4.86
N LEU A 512 29.88 -40.78 4.81
CA LEU A 512 29.98 -39.37 5.16
C LEU A 512 30.34 -39.18 6.65
N GLU A 513 29.71 -39.94 7.55
CA GLU A 513 30.01 -39.95 8.99
C GLU A 513 31.48 -40.33 9.25
N ARG A 514 31.99 -41.38 8.59
CA ARG A 514 33.41 -41.77 8.68
C ARG A 514 34.35 -40.69 8.11
N GLY A 515 33.92 -39.98 7.08
CA GLY A 515 34.64 -38.84 6.51
C GLY A 515 34.72 -37.68 7.50
N TYR A 516 33.57 -37.26 8.02
CA TYR A 516 33.44 -36.24 9.06
C TYR A 516 34.30 -36.58 10.28
N ALA A 517 34.22 -37.81 10.80
CA ALA A 517 35.00 -38.25 11.95
C ALA A 517 36.52 -38.24 11.72
N ARG A 518 36.99 -38.40 10.47
CA ARG A 518 38.40 -38.25 10.11
C ARG A 518 38.83 -36.79 10.12
N ILE A 519 38.02 -35.90 9.53
CA ILE A 519 38.28 -34.46 9.51
C ILE A 519 38.27 -33.90 10.93
N LEU A 520 37.25 -34.25 11.73
CA LEU A 520 37.14 -33.83 13.12
C LEU A 520 38.37 -34.23 13.95
N ARG A 521 38.85 -35.47 13.79
CA ARG A 521 40.09 -35.92 14.43
C ARG A 521 41.30 -35.09 14.02
N ALA A 522 41.41 -34.72 12.74
CA ALA A 522 42.50 -33.85 12.27
C ALA A 522 42.38 -32.43 12.85
N CYS A 523 41.17 -31.86 12.91
CA CYS A 523 40.92 -30.55 13.52
C CYS A 523 41.27 -30.53 15.01
N LEU A 524 40.88 -31.57 15.75
CA LEU A 524 41.19 -31.72 17.17
C LEU A 524 42.68 -31.99 17.43
N ALA A 525 43.38 -32.67 16.50
CA ALA A 525 44.82 -32.85 16.58
C ALA A 525 45.61 -31.55 16.31
N HIS A 526 45.03 -30.63 15.53
CA HIS A 526 45.63 -29.34 15.18
C HIS A 526 44.71 -28.16 15.55
N PRO A 527 44.50 -27.88 16.86
CA PRO A 527 43.55 -26.88 17.31
C PRO A 527 43.92 -25.45 16.88
N TRP A 528 45.22 -25.12 16.85
CA TRP A 528 45.68 -23.80 16.41
C TRP A 528 45.44 -23.53 14.92
N LEU A 529 45.61 -24.56 14.07
CA LEU A 529 45.33 -24.45 12.64
C LEU A 529 43.82 -24.28 12.40
N THR A 530 43.00 -25.00 13.17
CA THR A 530 41.54 -24.89 13.13
C THR A 530 41.09 -23.48 13.57
N LEU A 531 41.68 -22.95 14.65
CA LEU A 531 41.40 -21.60 15.12
C LEU A 531 41.81 -20.54 14.08
N PHE A 532 42.99 -20.68 13.48
CA PHE A 532 43.44 -19.80 12.40
C PHE A 532 42.49 -19.85 11.20
N GLY A 533 42.07 -21.05 10.78
CA GLY A 533 41.09 -21.20 9.71
C GLY A 533 39.75 -20.54 10.03
N ALA A 534 39.27 -20.63 11.27
CA ALA A 534 38.06 -19.95 11.70
C ALA A 534 38.21 -18.42 11.65
N PHE A 535 39.30 -17.86 12.17
CA PHE A 535 39.58 -16.42 12.11
C PHE A 535 39.79 -15.93 10.68
N ALA A 536 40.51 -16.69 9.85
CA ALA A 536 40.71 -16.36 8.44
C ALA A 536 39.37 -16.34 7.69
N THR A 537 38.49 -17.32 7.95
CA THR A 537 37.14 -17.36 7.37
C THR A 537 36.30 -16.16 7.82
N LEU A 538 36.35 -15.81 9.10
CA LEU A 538 35.66 -14.63 9.64
C LEU A 538 36.19 -13.33 9.00
N ALA A 539 37.50 -13.15 8.95
CA ALA A 539 38.11 -11.98 8.31
C ALA A 539 37.74 -11.89 6.84
N PHE A 540 37.77 -13.01 6.12
CA PHE A 540 37.34 -13.08 4.73
C PHE A 540 35.86 -12.72 4.56
N SER A 541 34.96 -13.20 5.44
CA SER A 541 33.55 -12.82 5.39
C SER A 541 33.31 -11.32 5.63
N ILE A 542 34.09 -10.68 6.52
CA ILE A 542 33.98 -9.23 6.77
C ILE A 542 34.40 -8.45 5.52
N VAL A 543 35.48 -8.87 4.85
CA VAL A 543 35.92 -8.27 3.59
C VAL A 543 34.84 -8.41 2.52
N LEU A 544 34.18 -9.56 2.42
CA LEU A 544 33.08 -9.76 1.47
C LEU A 544 31.89 -8.84 1.79
N VAL A 545 31.47 -8.75 3.06
CA VAL A 545 30.36 -7.87 3.46
C VAL A 545 30.63 -6.42 3.11
N ALA A 546 31.86 -5.93 3.27
CA ALA A 546 32.24 -4.57 2.91
C ALA A 546 32.19 -4.27 1.40
N GLN A 547 32.13 -5.32 0.55
CA GLN A 547 32.04 -5.17 -0.91
C GLN A 547 30.59 -5.23 -1.42
N VAL A 548 29.61 -5.62 -0.59
CA VAL A 548 28.21 -5.71 -0.99
C VAL A 548 27.58 -4.32 -0.89
N PRO A 549 27.04 -3.74 -1.99
CA PRO A 549 26.31 -2.48 -1.93
C PRO A 549 25.07 -2.59 -1.03
N GLY A 550 24.80 -1.54 -0.27
CA GLY A 550 23.59 -1.46 0.55
C GLY A 550 22.44 -0.79 -0.20
N GLU A 551 21.28 -1.43 -0.21
CA GLU A 551 20.03 -0.90 -0.77
C GLU A 551 18.90 -1.07 0.26
N PHE A 552 17.96 -0.13 0.32
CA PHE A 552 16.86 -0.17 1.30
C PHE A 552 15.74 -1.15 0.91
N ILE A 553 15.29 -1.09 -0.34
CA ILE A 553 14.29 -1.98 -0.92
C ILE A 553 14.82 -2.45 -2.27
N PRO A 554 14.83 -3.77 -2.54
CA PRO A 554 15.29 -4.28 -3.82
C PRO A 554 14.41 -3.78 -4.96
N GLU A 555 15.04 -3.64 -6.11
CA GLU A 555 14.38 -3.21 -7.32
C GLU A 555 13.51 -4.32 -7.92
N ASP A 556 12.20 -4.30 -7.61
CA ASP A 556 11.24 -5.25 -8.18
C ASP A 556 10.77 -4.86 -9.59
N ASP A 557 10.33 -5.87 -10.34
CA ASP A 557 9.59 -5.74 -11.57
C ASP A 557 8.07 -5.86 -11.29
N ARG A 558 7.36 -4.74 -11.39
CA ARG A 558 5.90 -4.66 -11.22
C ARG A 558 5.14 -4.70 -12.55
N SER A 559 5.86 -4.77 -13.67
CA SER A 559 5.33 -4.60 -15.03
C SER A 559 4.67 -3.24 -15.28
N GLU A 560 4.99 -2.25 -14.45
CA GLU A 560 4.52 -0.88 -14.59
C GLU A 560 5.57 0.12 -14.10
N PHE A 561 5.73 1.23 -14.82
CA PHE A 561 6.57 2.36 -14.44
C PHE A 561 5.97 3.68 -14.92
N ALA A 562 6.44 4.79 -14.37
CA ALA A 562 5.93 6.13 -14.69
C ALA A 562 7.01 6.99 -15.38
N VAL A 563 6.58 7.73 -16.40
CA VAL A 563 7.37 8.74 -17.10
C VAL A 563 6.72 10.09 -16.81
N GLY A 564 7.34 10.90 -15.95
CA GLY A 564 6.91 12.27 -15.68
C GLY A 564 7.46 13.22 -16.73
N VAL A 565 6.61 14.07 -17.29
CA VAL A 565 6.95 15.12 -18.26
C VAL A 565 6.63 16.47 -17.61
N GLU A 566 7.65 17.27 -17.35
CA GLU A 566 7.50 18.58 -16.72
C GLU A 566 7.98 19.69 -17.67
N LEU A 567 7.07 20.59 -18.04
CA LEU A 567 7.36 21.76 -18.86
C LEU A 567 7.58 23.01 -18.00
N PRO A 568 8.26 24.05 -18.54
CA PRO A 568 8.47 25.30 -17.83
C PRO A 568 7.16 25.92 -17.33
N THR A 569 7.22 26.59 -16.17
CA THR A 569 6.09 27.33 -15.60
C THR A 569 5.53 28.34 -16.60
N GLY A 570 4.20 28.47 -16.66
CA GLY A 570 3.50 29.30 -17.63
C GLY A 570 3.12 28.58 -18.94
N THR A 571 3.52 27.32 -19.12
CA THR A 571 3.07 26.51 -20.26
C THR A 571 1.60 26.11 -20.09
N GLY A 572 0.78 26.36 -21.11
CA GLY A 572 -0.64 26.01 -21.11
C GLY A 572 -0.90 24.51 -21.26
N LEU A 573 -2.09 24.06 -20.85
CA LEU A 573 -2.48 22.64 -20.84
C LEU A 573 -2.33 21.96 -22.21
N GLU A 574 -2.73 22.62 -23.30
CA GLU A 574 -2.68 22.03 -24.64
C GLU A 574 -1.25 21.69 -25.09
N ALA A 575 -0.28 22.56 -24.78
CA ALA A 575 1.13 22.31 -25.08
C ALA A 575 1.67 21.13 -24.26
N THR A 576 1.27 21.02 -22.98
CA THR A 576 1.64 19.89 -22.13
C THR A 576 1.01 18.58 -22.59
N ILE A 577 -0.24 18.59 -23.03
CA ILE A 577 -0.90 17.43 -23.64
C ILE A 577 -0.12 16.98 -24.87
N ALA A 578 0.19 17.91 -25.78
CA ALA A 578 0.91 17.59 -27.01
C ALA A 578 2.30 16.99 -26.73
N ALA A 579 3.05 17.56 -25.79
CA ALA A 579 4.36 17.04 -25.39
C ALA A 579 4.26 15.66 -24.72
N THR A 580 3.30 15.49 -23.80
CA THR A 580 3.14 14.25 -23.04
C THR A 580 2.64 13.10 -23.92
N GLU A 581 1.67 13.36 -24.80
CA GLU A 581 1.19 12.36 -25.76
C GLU A 581 2.22 12.07 -26.86
N ALA A 582 3.09 13.02 -27.24
CA ALA A 582 4.20 12.72 -28.14
C ALA A 582 5.18 11.71 -27.51
N VAL A 583 5.49 11.87 -26.21
CA VAL A 583 6.29 10.89 -25.46
C VAL A 583 5.56 9.55 -25.35
N ALA A 584 4.26 9.57 -25.03
CA ALA A 584 3.46 8.35 -24.93
C ALA A 584 3.35 7.60 -26.26
N ALA A 585 3.21 8.31 -27.38
CA ALA A 585 3.15 7.76 -28.72
C ALA A 585 4.48 7.13 -29.15
N ASP A 586 5.62 7.79 -28.90
CA ASP A 586 6.93 7.21 -29.21
C ASP A 586 7.19 5.94 -28.39
N ILE A 587 6.79 5.91 -27.11
CA ILE A 587 6.81 4.71 -26.28
C ILE A 587 5.90 3.63 -26.89
N ARG A 588 4.69 3.98 -27.31
CA ARG A 588 3.71 3.04 -27.86
C ARG A 588 4.17 2.39 -29.15
N GLU A 589 4.86 3.13 -30.01
CA GLU A 589 5.32 2.65 -31.31
C GLU A 589 6.62 1.84 -31.23
N ASN A 590 7.50 2.17 -30.29
CA ASN A 590 8.88 1.67 -30.30
C ASN A 590 9.26 0.77 -29.10
N LEU A 591 8.48 0.78 -28.01
CA LEU A 591 8.76 -0.08 -26.86
C LEU A 591 8.17 -1.49 -27.10
N PRO A 592 8.99 -2.55 -27.14
CA PRO A 592 8.48 -3.91 -27.31
C PRO A 592 7.74 -4.38 -26.05
N GLU A 593 6.82 -5.35 -26.22
CA GLU A 593 6.13 -6.04 -25.12
C GLU A 593 5.35 -5.08 -24.19
N LEU A 594 4.84 -3.98 -24.78
CA LEU A 594 3.97 -2.99 -24.15
C LEU A 594 2.51 -3.44 -24.19
N ARG A 595 1.82 -3.34 -23.05
CA ARG A 595 0.38 -3.64 -22.96
C ARG A 595 -0.47 -2.39 -23.16
N ASP A 596 -0.25 -1.36 -22.34
CA ASP A 596 -1.04 -0.12 -22.34
C ASP A 596 -0.18 1.09 -21.97
N THR A 597 -0.51 2.24 -22.54
CA THR A 597 -0.05 3.57 -22.09
C THR A 597 -1.23 4.34 -21.52
N PHE A 598 -1.08 4.83 -20.30
CA PHE A 598 -2.09 5.63 -19.63
C PHE A 598 -1.51 7.00 -19.27
N THR A 599 -2.05 8.06 -19.87
CA THR A 599 -1.54 9.42 -19.71
C THR A 599 -2.50 10.23 -18.84
N THR A 600 -1.94 10.96 -17.88
CA THR A 600 -2.63 12.00 -17.11
C THR A 600 -1.84 13.30 -17.19
N VAL A 601 -2.53 14.43 -17.37
CA VAL A 601 -1.94 15.77 -17.35
C VAL A 601 -2.74 16.61 -16.36
N GLY A 602 -2.05 17.39 -15.53
CA GLY A 602 -2.70 18.15 -14.47
C GLY A 602 -3.34 17.26 -13.40
N GLU A 603 -2.74 16.11 -13.10
CA GLU A 603 -3.16 15.27 -11.96
C GLU A 603 -2.69 15.88 -10.63
N GLY A 604 -3.55 15.88 -9.61
CA GLY A 604 -3.24 16.40 -8.26
C GLY A 604 -4.09 17.60 -7.86
N ALA A 605 -4.00 18.01 -6.59
CA ALA A 605 -4.91 19.00 -5.97
C ALA A 605 -4.93 20.39 -6.64
N GLN A 606 -3.90 20.74 -7.40
CA GLN A 606 -3.79 22.03 -8.09
C GLN A 606 -4.15 22.01 -9.57
N GLY A 607 -4.32 20.83 -10.18
CA GLY A 607 -4.41 20.74 -11.64
C GLY A 607 -3.19 21.39 -12.32
N GLN A 608 -1.96 20.98 -11.98
CA GLN A 608 -0.73 21.57 -12.51
C GLN A 608 -0.63 21.33 -14.02
N VAL A 609 -1.13 22.28 -14.81
CA VAL A 609 -1.28 22.16 -16.27
C VAL A 609 0.04 21.97 -17.02
N ASN A 610 1.18 22.28 -16.40
CA ASN A 610 2.52 22.13 -16.97
C ASN A 610 3.18 20.76 -16.68
N ARG A 611 2.47 19.84 -16.01
CA ARG A 611 2.98 18.51 -15.66
C ARG A 611 2.09 17.41 -16.20
N GLY A 612 2.72 16.45 -16.88
CA GLY A 612 2.13 15.22 -17.37
C GLY A 612 2.80 13.98 -16.77
N LYS A 613 2.08 12.88 -16.74
CA LYS A 613 2.55 11.57 -16.30
C LYS A 613 2.04 10.51 -17.28
N VAL A 614 2.96 9.74 -17.84
CA VAL A 614 2.64 8.56 -18.65
C VAL A 614 2.94 7.33 -17.80
N THR A 615 1.90 6.58 -17.45
CA THR A 615 2.00 5.28 -16.82
C THR A 615 2.11 4.23 -17.92
N VAL A 616 3.25 3.54 -17.95
CA VAL A 616 3.56 2.52 -18.95
C VAL A 616 3.36 1.16 -18.32
N THR A 617 2.46 0.36 -18.89
CA THR A 617 2.18 -1.01 -18.45
C THR A 617 2.72 -2.01 -19.45
N LEU A 618 3.63 -2.86 -19.00
CA LEU A 618 4.26 -3.90 -19.80
C LEU A 618 3.47 -5.21 -19.73
N GLU A 619 3.75 -6.10 -20.67
CA GLU A 619 3.35 -7.51 -20.55
C GLU A 619 3.97 -8.15 -19.30
N ARG A 620 3.46 -9.32 -18.91
CA ARG A 620 3.87 -9.96 -17.66
C ARG A 620 5.33 -10.39 -17.73
N PRO A 621 6.06 -10.47 -16.60
CA PRO A 621 7.48 -10.80 -16.60
C PRO A 621 7.81 -12.15 -17.22
N HIS A 622 6.89 -13.13 -17.17
CA HIS A 622 7.07 -14.45 -17.78
C HIS A 622 6.82 -14.48 -19.29
N ASP A 623 6.01 -13.55 -19.79
CA ASP A 623 5.59 -13.51 -21.19
C ASP A 623 6.54 -12.63 -22.03
N ARG A 624 7.52 -11.99 -21.37
CA ARG A 624 8.38 -10.97 -21.96
C ARG A 624 9.85 -11.26 -21.74
N THR A 625 10.67 -10.90 -22.71
CA THR A 625 12.13 -11.07 -22.66
C THR A 625 12.85 -9.82 -22.17
N PHE A 626 12.17 -8.68 -22.25
CA PHE A 626 12.71 -7.38 -21.92
C PHE A 626 12.28 -6.97 -20.50
N SER A 627 13.23 -6.72 -19.60
CA SER A 627 12.92 -6.43 -18.19
C SER A 627 12.40 -5.02 -17.98
N GLN A 628 11.67 -4.77 -16.87
CA GLN A 628 11.19 -3.41 -16.58
C GLN A 628 12.35 -2.41 -16.46
N GLN A 629 13.47 -2.82 -15.87
CA GLN A 629 14.63 -1.93 -15.73
C GLN A 629 15.27 -1.61 -17.08
N GLN A 630 15.33 -2.59 -17.98
CA GLN A 630 15.80 -2.37 -19.35
C GLN A 630 14.87 -1.41 -20.11
N ALA A 631 13.55 -1.56 -19.95
CA ALA A 631 12.57 -0.63 -20.51
C ALA A 631 12.74 0.79 -19.97
N MET A 632 12.89 0.94 -18.65
CA MET A 632 13.11 2.24 -18.03
C MET A 632 14.41 2.90 -18.51
N ASN A 633 15.50 2.14 -18.61
CA ASN A 633 16.78 2.65 -19.12
C ASN A 633 16.66 3.05 -20.58
N TRP A 634 16.00 2.25 -21.41
CA TRP A 634 15.74 2.54 -22.81
C TRP A 634 14.93 3.83 -22.97
N VAL A 635 13.87 4.02 -22.18
CA VAL A 635 13.08 5.26 -22.20
C VAL A 635 13.95 6.45 -21.75
N ARG A 636 14.77 6.32 -20.70
CA ARG A 636 15.67 7.41 -20.29
C ARG A 636 16.65 7.83 -21.38
N GLU A 637 17.27 6.85 -22.05
CA GLU A 637 18.23 7.12 -23.13
C GLU A 637 17.57 7.75 -24.36
N ARG A 638 16.36 7.31 -24.72
CA ARG A 638 15.64 7.84 -25.87
C ARG A 638 15.10 9.24 -25.62
N MET A 639 14.57 9.46 -24.41
CA MET A 639 13.92 10.71 -24.03
C MET A 639 14.88 11.80 -23.55
N SER A 640 16.18 11.50 -23.39
CA SER A 640 17.18 12.52 -23.01
C SER A 640 17.43 13.59 -24.08
N THR A 641 16.84 13.43 -25.28
CA THR A 641 17.00 14.32 -26.43
C THR A 641 15.81 15.26 -26.64
N VAL A 642 14.77 15.17 -25.80
CA VAL A 642 13.59 16.04 -25.90
C VAL A 642 13.91 17.40 -25.28
N ASP A 643 14.22 18.38 -26.13
CA ASP A 643 14.49 19.76 -25.71
C ASP A 643 13.24 20.44 -25.14
N GLY A 644 13.39 21.15 -24.02
CA GLY A 644 12.33 21.97 -23.42
C GLY A 644 11.40 21.26 -22.45
N ALA A 645 11.58 19.96 -22.20
CA ALA A 645 10.85 19.20 -21.19
C ALA A 645 11.82 18.47 -20.23
N THR A 646 11.52 18.51 -18.94
CA THR A 646 12.22 17.67 -17.96
C THR A 646 11.50 16.33 -17.89
N ILE A 647 12.12 15.29 -18.45
CA ILE A 647 11.56 13.93 -18.45
C ILE A 647 12.20 13.12 -17.33
N THR A 648 11.37 12.54 -16.47
CA THR A 648 11.80 11.69 -15.36
C THR A 648 11.19 10.31 -15.50
N VAL A 649 12.02 9.27 -15.47
CA VAL A 649 11.56 7.87 -15.54
C VAL A 649 11.79 7.21 -14.19
N GLN A 650 10.70 6.88 -13.52
CA GLN A 650 10.69 6.34 -12.16
C GLN A 650 9.76 5.14 -12.04
N LYS A 651 10.02 4.27 -11.06
CA LYS A 651 9.06 3.22 -10.71
C LYS A 651 7.83 3.87 -10.08
N ILE A 652 6.69 3.18 -10.11
CA ILE A 652 5.51 3.66 -9.40
C ILE A 652 5.82 3.60 -7.90
N ASP A 653 5.72 4.76 -7.24
CA ASP A 653 6.10 4.92 -5.86
C ASP A 653 5.36 3.92 -4.97
N ALA A 654 6.15 3.27 -4.13
CA ALA A 654 5.71 2.22 -3.22
C ALA A 654 4.95 2.77 -2.01
N ILE A 655 5.15 4.06 -1.70
CA ILE A 655 4.59 4.81 -0.57
C ILE A 655 3.99 6.08 -1.14
N GLY A 656 2.72 6.34 -0.85
CA GLY A 656 1.98 7.50 -1.35
C GLY A 656 2.34 8.78 -0.60
N GLY A 657 2.15 9.91 -1.29
CA GLY A 657 2.31 11.28 -0.78
C GLY A 657 3.27 12.11 -1.62
N ASP A 658 2.93 13.39 -1.83
CA ASP A 658 3.83 14.38 -2.42
C ASP A 658 4.88 14.73 -1.36
N SER A 659 5.84 13.81 -1.20
CA SER A 659 6.78 13.87 -0.09
C SER A 659 7.80 15.00 -0.27
N GLY A 660 7.81 15.68 -1.43
CA GLY A 660 8.75 16.76 -1.72
C GLY A 660 10.23 16.34 -1.69
N PHE A 661 10.53 15.06 -1.37
CA PHE A 661 11.85 14.46 -1.44
C PHE A 661 12.17 14.19 -2.90
N ARG A 662 12.43 15.25 -3.65
CA ARG A 662 13.24 15.22 -4.87
C ARG A 662 14.50 16.01 -4.62
#